data_AF-A0A8T7CE55-F1
#
_entry.id   AF-A0A8T7CE55-F1
#
_cell.length_a   1.000
_cell.length_b   1.000
_cell.length_c   1.000
_cell.angle_alpha   90.00
_cell.angle_beta   90.00
_cell.angle_gamma   90.00
#
_symmetry.space_group_name_H-M   'P 1'
#
loop_
_entity.id
_entity.type
_entity.pdbx_description
1 polymer ?
#
loop_
_entity_poly.entity_id
_entity_poly.type
_entity_poly.pdbx_seq_one_letter_code
_entity_poly.pdbx_strand_id
1 'polypeptide(L)'
;MPRTLLACLLLLPALAGAAEDVIPPDEAFRYTVTATADELRVDWRIEPGYYLYRHRFGFDSRTDSVELGAAIIPPGKKKTDEFFGESEIYRDALRVVLPYTRAADAPAQMTLQLRSQGCADIGLCYPPQTWTAEVALPVRVASTNNGGVDLMALLQDNAQASSEFLHPDEAFRFVADMADDYTLAVRFKIAEGYYLYRDKFAFTSDSQLVQFGTPRLPAGTPKTDEFFGATEVFYNQVEIRVPMSRAGPEPGDFNLNIGFQGCAEDGICYPPMTRDTVVLLPAASSAPPGPLMDEPVSEQDRLAETIRSGNLGLVALMFFGTGLLLAFTPCVFPMVPILSGIIVGQGPDITTRRAFTLSAIYVVAMALTYTAAGVAAALLGQNLQAVFQQPAVIIVFSLVFVALALAMFGTYEFQMPAAMQDKLNEMSNKQSGGTLFGVGIMGVLSALIVGPCVAAPLAAALIVIGQSGDPLRGGLALFVMSLGMGAPLLVFGASAGHLLPRAGAWMTTIRGAFGVLMLGIAIWMLSRILPDQVTMFLWAGLVLMSGIFLGAFAPLPQDADTRHKLAKGGGIMAVVYGVLLVIGAATGGTDPLRPLSGSSLAGGSATQQEGLVFRPIKSVADLQREVRAASAAGQSTMLDFYADWCVECKKMEKTTFHNPAVLAALGNTVLLQADVTANDEIDRALLNHFGIYGPPTIAFFGRDGLERKNYRVVGYMGAAEFAAVVTGATTP
;
A
#
# COMPACT_ATOMS: atom_id res chain seq x y z
N MET A 1 -16.70 -42.88 -18.31
CA MET A 1 -15.26 -42.67 -18.60
C MET A 1 -14.66 -41.64 -17.64
N PRO A 2 -14.32 -41.97 -16.37
CA PRO A 2 -13.77 -40.98 -15.43
C PRO A 2 -12.41 -41.37 -14.79
N ARG A 3 -11.73 -42.41 -15.29
CA ARG A 3 -10.49 -42.91 -14.66
C ARG A 3 -9.19 -42.24 -15.11
N THR A 4 -9.21 -41.52 -16.24
CA THR A 4 -8.00 -40.91 -16.81
C THR A 4 -7.73 -39.48 -16.32
N LEU A 5 -8.77 -38.75 -15.87
CA LEU A 5 -8.62 -37.37 -15.38
C LEU A 5 -8.09 -37.28 -13.93
N LEU A 6 -8.29 -38.32 -13.12
CA LEU A 6 -7.79 -38.35 -11.74
C LEU A 6 -6.29 -38.67 -11.66
N ALA A 7 -5.71 -39.26 -12.72
CA ALA A 7 -4.30 -39.65 -12.76
C ALA A 7 -3.36 -38.49 -13.15
N CYS A 8 -3.83 -37.49 -13.89
CA CYS A 8 -3.01 -36.31 -14.21
C CYS A 8 -2.92 -35.28 -13.08
N LEU A 9 -3.83 -35.31 -12.10
CA LEU A 9 -3.85 -34.34 -10.99
C LEU A 9 -2.91 -34.72 -9.82
N LEU A 10 -2.31 -35.91 -9.84
CA LEU A 10 -1.52 -36.47 -8.73
C LEU A 10 0.00 -36.55 -8.98
N LEU A 11 0.50 -35.97 -10.08
CA LEU A 11 1.92 -36.09 -10.49
C LEU A 11 2.72 -34.77 -10.54
N LEU A 12 2.23 -33.68 -9.92
CA LEU A 12 2.92 -32.38 -9.91
C LEU A 12 3.32 -31.89 -8.50
N PRO A 13 4.18 -32.64 -7.78
CA PRO A 13 5.28 -31.94 -7.13
C PRO A 13 6.55 -32.79 -7.14
N ALA A 14 7.26 -32.82 -8.26
CA ALA A 14 8.62 -33.33 -8.32
C ALA A 14 9.38 -32.61 -9.44
N LEU A 15 9.56 -31.30 -9.29
CA LEU A 15 10.50 -30.45 -10.05
C LEU A 15 10.53 -29.07 -9.36
N ALA A 16 10.96 -29.04 -8.09
CA ALA A 16 11.54 -27.84 -7.51
C ALA A 16 13.05 -28.01 -7.61
N GLY A 17 13.64 -27.46 -8.68
CA GLY A 17 15.09 -27.41 -8.85
C GLY A 17 15.73 -26.62 -7.71
N ALA A 18 16.88 -27.10 -7.25
CA ALA A 18 17.74 -26.38 -6.32
C ALA A 18 18.09 -25.01 -6.92
N ALA A 19 17.68 -23.93 -6.25
CA ALA A 19 18.20 -22.59 -6.52
C ALA A 19 19.47 -22.42 -5.68
N GLU A 20 20.58 -22.06 -6.32
CA GLU A 20 21.79 -21.62 -5.64
C GLU A 20 21.47 -20.41 -4.75
N ASP A 21 21.85 -20.50 -3.46
CA ASP A 21 21.61 -19.46 -2.46
C ASP A 21 22.37 -18.18 -2.82
N VAL A 22 21.64 -17.12 -3.17
CA VAL A 22 22.20 -15.79 -3.47
C VAL A 22 22.55 -15.09 -2.15
N ILE A 23 23.83 -14.77 -1.94
CA ILE A 23 24.32 -14.08 -0.74
C ILE A 23 24.05 -12.56 -0.78
N PRO A 24 23.94 -11.87 0.37
CA PRO A 24 23.68 -10.44 0.43
C PRO A 24 24.92 -9.57 0.04
N PRO A 25 24.73 -8.29 -0.34
CA PRO A 25 25.80 -7.44 -0.88
C PRO A 25 27.00 -7.19 0.05
N ASP A 26 26.76 -7.14 1.36
CA ASP A 26 27.77 -6.93 2.40
C ASP A 26 28.70 -8.14 2.55
N GLU A 27 28.18 -9.34 2.32
CA GLU A 27 28.98 -10.55 2.26
C GLU A 27 29.70 -10.71 0.92
N ALA A 28 29.06 -10.32 -0.18
CA ALA A 28 29.58 -10.43 -1.54
C ALA A 28 30.69 -9.40 -1.86
N PHE A 29 30.64 -8.19 -1.27
CA PHE A 29 31.54 -7.07 -1.58
C PHE A 29 32.14 -6.45 -0.31
N ARG A 30 32.99 -7.21 0.38
CA ARG A 30 33.63 -6.75 1.63
C ARG A 30 34.70 -5.71 1.31
N TYR A 31 34.71 -4.59 2.03
CA TYR A 31 35.71 -3.54 1.84
C TYR A 31 36.44 -3.21 3.14
N THR A 32 37.63 -2.61 3.01
CA THR A 32 38.43 -2.10 4.12
C THR A 32 39.06 -0.77 3.71
N VAL A 33 39.02 0.22 4.59
CA VAL A 33 39.59 1.55 4.35
C VAL A 33 40.79 1.76 5.27
N THR A 34 41.90 2.20 4.71
CA THR A 34 43.11 2.56 5.46
C THR A 34 43.57 3.96 5.08
N ALA A 35 43.93 4.79 6.06
CA ALA A 35 44.46 6.13 5.82
C ALA A 35 45.99 6.17 5.94
N THR A 36 46.61 6.92 5.04
CA THR A 36 48.02 7.33 5.10
C THR A 36 48.10 8.86 5.21
N ALA A 37 49.33 9.41 5.21
CA ALA A 37 49.55 10.84 5.44
C ALA A 37 48.89 11.77 4.39
N ASP A 38 48.72 11.29 3.16
CA ASP A 38 48.22 12.07 2.02
C ASP A 38 47.18 11.31 1.16
N GLU A 39 46.96 10.00 1.40
CA GLU A 39 46.06 9.17 0.60
C GLU A 39 45.20 8.23 1.49
N LEU A 40 43.95 8.01 1.09
CA LEU A 40 43.10 6.93 1.59
C LEU A 40 43.15 5.76 0.60
N ARG A 41 43.28 4.54 1.12
CA ARG A 41 43.24 3.31 0.34
C ARG A 41 42.01 2.50 0.71
N VAL A 42 41.21 2.19 -0.31
CA VAL A 42 40.04 1.31 -0.18
C VAL A 42 40.32 0.00 -0.89
N ASP A 43 40.35 -1.09 -0.14
CA ASP A 43 40.53 -2.46 -0.64
C ASP A 43 39.20 -3.22 -0.58
N TRP A 44 38.68 -3.67 -1.73
CA TRP A 44 37.55 -4.57 -1.85
C TRP A 44 38.02 -6.02 -2.04
N ARG A 45 37.32 -6.95 -1.39
CA ARG A 45 37.32 -8.39 -1.68
C ARG A 45 35.95 -8.78 -2.22
N ILE A 46 35.93 -9.44 -3.37
CA ILE A 46 34.72 -9.81 -4.11
C ILE A 46 34.63 -11.33 -4.12
N GLU A 47 33.49 -11.88 -3.70
CA GLU A 47 33.28 -13.33 -3.62
C GLU A 47 33.24 -13.97 -5.02
N PRO A 48 33.68 -15.24 -5.19
CA PRO A 48 33.63 -15.93 -6.48
C PRO A 48 32.20 -15.97 -7.04
N GLY A 49 32.06 -15.70 -8.34
CA GLY A 49 30.76 -15.58 -9.00
C GLY A 49 30.16 -14.18 -8.98
N TYR A 50 30.85 -13.20 -8.38
CA TYR A 50 30.43 -11.79 -8.32
C TYR A 50 31.45 -10.86 -9.00
N TYR A 51 30.99 -9.67 -9.39
CA TYR A 51 31.83 -8.62 -9.98
C TYR A 51 31.29 -7.20 -9.73
N LEU A 52 32.18 -6.21 -9.69
CA LEU A 52 31.85 -4.78 -9.52
C LEU A 52 32.13 -3.99 -10.80
N TYR A 53 31.31 -2.97 -11.11
CA TYR A 53 31.46 -2.11 -12.29
C TYR A 53 32.38 -0.92 -12.04
N ARG A 54 33.35 -0.69 -12.93
CA ARG A 54 34.28 0.46 -12.85
C ARG A 54 33.59 1.81 -12.88
N HIS A 55 32.58 1.98 -13.74
CA HIS A 55 31.89 3.26 -13.92
C HIS A 55 30.86 3.58 -12.83
N ARG A 56 30.73 2.72 -11.79
CA ARG A 56 29.75 2.87 -10.70
C ARG A 56 30.37 3.09 -9.33
N PHE A 57 31.64 3.49 -9.28
CA PHE A 57 32.28 3.93 -8.04
C PHE A 57 32.08 5.43 -7.80
N GLY A 58 31.71 5.81 -6.58
CA GLY A 58 31.62 7.19 -6.13
C GLY A 58 32.18 7.36 -4.72
N PHE A 59 32.82 8.48 -4.44
CA PHE A 59 33.48 8.75 -3.15
C PHE A 59 33.18 10.19 -2.74
N ASP A 60 32.59 10.35 -1.56
CA ASP A 60 32.20 11.64 -0.98
C ASP A 60 32.72 11.73 0.46
N SER A 61 33.28 12.89 0.85
CA SER A 61 33.62 13.18 2.25
C SER A 61 32.42 13.81 2.94
N ARG A 62 32.08 13.33 4.14
CA ARG A 62 31.04 13.93 4.99
C ARG A 62 31.63 14.84 6.08
N THR A 63 32.91 15.17 5.97
CA THR A 63 33.63 16.03 6.91
C THR A 63 34.11 17.27 6.17
N ASP A 64 33.53 18.43 6.48
CA ASP A 64 33.74 19.69 5.74
C ASP A 64 35.20 20.18 5.74
N SER A 65 36.00 19.72 6.71
CA SER A 65 37.43 20.05 6.84
C SER A 65 38.37 19.09 6.08
N VAL A 66 37.82 18.13 5.32
CA VAL A 66 38.56 17.16 4.49
C VAL A 66 37.99 17.10 3.08
N GLU A 67 38.76 17.60 2.10
CA GLU A 67 38.45 17.53 0.68
C GLU A 67 39.10 16.31 0.03
N LEU A 68 38.35 15.58 -0.80
CA LEU A 68 38.84 14.43 -1.56
C LEU A 68 39.27 14.86 -2.96
N GLY A 69 40.44 14.40 -3.39
CA GLY A 69 40.89 14.50 -4.78
C GLY A 69 40.32 13.39 -5.67
N ALA A 70 40.69 13.41 -6.95
CA ALA A 70 40.18 12.45 -7.93
C ALA A 70 40.60 11.00 -7.60
N ALA A 71 39.64 10.08 -7.58
CA ALA A 71 39.86 8.68 -7.30
C ALA A 71 40.70 7.99 -8.39
N ILE A 72 41.80 7.36 -7.99
CA ILE A 72 42.67 6.59 -8.87
C ILE A 72 42.19 5.13 -8.86
N ILE A 73 41.41 4.77 -9.88
CA ILE A 73 40.85 3.43 -10.07
C ILE A 73 41.62 2.69 -11.19
N PRO A 74 42.26 1.53 -10.92
CA PRO A 74 43.04 0.78 -11.92
C PRO A 74 42.15 0.30 -13.09
N PRO A 75 42.69 -0.03 -14.27
CA PRO A 75 41.87 -0.54 -15.37
C PRO A 75 41.19 -1.88 -15.04
N GLY A 76 39.92 -2.04 -15.43
CA GLY A 76 39.15 -3.26 -15.21
C GLY A 76 39.22 -4.25 -16.38
N LYS A 77 38.69 -5.46 -16.20
CA LYS A 77 38.53 -6.43 -17.29
C LYS A 77 37.28 -6.07 -18.09
N LYS A 78 37.38 -6.01 -19.42
CA LYS A 78 36.20 -5.79 -20.27
C LYS A 78 35.27 -7.01 -20.22
N LYS A 79 33.99 -6.76 -19.98
CA LYS A 79 32.90 -7.75 -20.07
C LYS A 79 31.76 -7.09 -20.84
N THR A 80 31.22 -7.80 -21.82
CA THR A 80 29.97 -7.43 -22.46
C THR A 80 28.84 -7.96 -21.60
N ASP A 81 28.08 -7.06 -21.01
CA ASP A 81 26.95 -7.36 -20.15
C ASP A 81 25.63 -7.08 -20.87
N GLU A 82 24.61 -7.91 -20.65
CA GLU A 82 23.31 -7.79 -21.32
C GLU A 82 22.53 -6.53 -20.92
N PHE A 83 22.82 -5.94 -19.75
CA PHE A 83 22.16 -4.74 -19.23
C PHE A 83 22.89 -3.44 -19.57
N PHE A 84 24.23 -3.46 -19.60
CA PHE A 84 25.06 -2.25 -19.74
C PHE A 84 25.97 -2.24 -20.98
N GLY A 85 25.95 -3.27 -21.82
CA GLY A 85 26.83 -3.37 -22.99
C GLY A 85 28.29 -3.61 -22.60
N GLU A 86 29.25 -3.08 -23.36
CA GLU A 86 30.67 -3.21 -23.00
C GLU A 86 31.00 -2.39 -21.75
N SER A 87 31.31 -3.08 -20.66
CA SER A 87 31.66 -2.48 -19.38
C SER A 87 32.97 -3.06 -18.82
N GLU A 88 33.71 -2.25 -18.07
CA GLU A 88 34.87 -2.73 -17.33
C GLU A 88 34.45 -3.18 -15.92
N ILE A 89 34.87 -4.39 -15.54
CA ILE A 89 34.50 -5.05 -14.29
C ILE A 89 35.73 -5.48 -13.49
N TYR A 90 35.54 -5.65 -12.18
CA TYR A 90 36.52 -6.22 -11.25
C TYR A 90 36.00 -7.50 -10.61
N ARG A 91 36.91 -8.44 -10.40
CA ARG A 91 36.68 -9.72 -9.70
C ARG A 91 37.79 -9.92 -8.69
N ASP A 92 37.52 -10.76 -7.68
CA ASP A 92 38.43 -11.19 -6.63
C ASP A 92 38.85 -10.06 -5.67
N ALA A 93 39.57 -9.05 -6.18
CA ALA A 93 40.00 -7.91 -5.39
C ALA A 93 40.13 -6.63 -6.22
N LEU A 94 39.86 -5.49 -5.59
CA LEU A 94 40.05 -4.16 -6.17
C LEU A 94 40.67 -3.23 -5.13
N ARG A 95 41.67 -2.45 -5.55
CA ARG A 95 42.27 -1.39 -4.74
C ARG A 95 42.04 -0.04 -5.40
N VAL A 96 41.43 0.89 -4.68
CA VAL A 96 41.25 2.29 -5.08
C VAL A 96 42.04 3.20 -4.15
N VAL A 97 42.69 4.21 -4.73
CA VAL A 97 43.47 5.21 -3.99
C VAL A 97 42.80 6.57 -4.15
N LEU A 98 42.58 7.26 -3.04
CA LEU A 98 41.93 8.57 -2.96
C LEU A 98 42.90 9.56 -2.31
N PRO A 99 43.52 10.48 -3.06
CA PRO A 99 44.26 11.57 -2.43
C PRO A 99 43.30 12.48 -1.65
N TYR A 100 43.73 13.05 -0.52
CA TYR A 100 42.90 13.97 0.26
C TYR A 100 43.71 15.15 0.80
N THR A 101 43.04 16.28 0.97
CA THR A 101 43.58 17.49 1.61
C THR A 101 42.74 17.83 2.84
N ARG A 102 43.38 18.24 3.93
CA ARG A 102 42.67 18.57 5.18
C ARG A 102 43.14 19.91 5.76
N ALA A 103 42.22 20.63 6.40
CA ALA A 103 42.49 21.86 7.13
C ALA A 103 43.31 21.59 8.41
N ALA A 104 43.97 22.63 8.95
CA ALA A 104 44.88 22.50 10.10
C ALA A 104 44.17 22.11 11.43
N ASP A 105 42.87 22.36 11.49
CA ASP A 105 41.93 22.09 12.58
C ASP A 105 41.04 20.86 12.33
N ALA A 106 41.31 20.08 11.28
CA ALA A 106 40.51 18.92 10.93
C ALA A 106 40.53 17.82 12.03
N PRO A 107 39.39 17.17 12.30
CA PRO A 107 39.28 16.14 13.32
C PRO A 107 40.16 14.92 13.00
N ALA A 108 40.55 14.20 14.06
CA ALA A 108 41.38 12.98 13.95
C ALA A 108 40.64 11.79 13.29
N GLN A 109 39.34 11.92 13.05
CA GLN A 109 38.49 10.95 12.38
C GLN A 109 37.71 11.64 11.26
N MET A 110 37.60 10.97 10.12
CA MET A 110 36.76 11.43 9.00
C MET A 110 35.72 10.36 8.66
N THR A 111 34.58 10.81 8.12
CA THR A 111 33.53 9.93 7.61
C THR A 111 33.57 9.90 6.09
N LEU A 112 33.95 8.75 5.53
CA LEU A 112 33.99 8.50 4.09
C LEU A 112 32.70 7.81 3.63
N GLN A 113 32.00 8.38 2.65
CA GLN A 113 30.87 7.73 1.98
C GLN A 113 31.33 7.13 0.65
N LEU A 114 31.11 5.84 0.46
CA LEU A 114 31.50 5.07 -0.73
C LEU A 114 30.25 4.55 -1.45
N ARG A 115 30.17 4.72 -2.76
CA ARG A 115 29.12 4.14 -3.61
C ARG A 115 29.73 3.11 -4.54
N SER A 116 29.13 1.93 -4.65
CA SER A 116 29.54 0.88 -5.58
C SER A 116 28.35 0.05 -6.06
N GLN A 117 28.48 -0.60 -7.22
CA GLN A 117 27.47 -1.50 -7.76
C GLN A 117 28.12 -2.73 -8.39
N GLY A 118 27.51 -3.90 -8.16
CA GLY A 118 27.96 -5.16 -8.73
C GLY A 118 26.82 -6.12 -9.02
N CYS A 119 27.16 -7.23 -9.70
CA CYS A 119 26.23 -8.29 -10.03
C CYS A 119 26.85 -9.66 -9.77
N ALA A 120 25.97 -10.65 -9.67
CA ALA A 120 26.30 -12.06 -9.74
C ALA A 120 26.32 -12.52 -11.21
N ASP A 121 27.10 -13.55 -11.51
CA ASP A 121 27.17 -14.15 -12.85
C ASP A 121 25.88 -14.87 -13.26
N ILE A 122 25.00 -15.20 -12.31
CA ILE A 122 23.66 -15.76 -12.54
C ILE A 122 22.66 -14.73 -13.12
N GLY A 123 23.11 -13.52 -13.46
CA GLY A 123 22.28 -12.47 -14.05
C GLY A 123 21.55 -11.59 -13.02
N LEU A 124 21.87 -11.72 -11.73
CA LEU A 124 21.29 -10.91 -10.66
C LEU A 124 22.19 -9.71 -10.32
N CYS A 125 21.71 -8.49 -10.58
CA CYS A 125 22.41 -7.26 -10.27
C CYS A 125 21.88 -6.61 -9.00
N TYR A 126 22.79 -6.22 -8.11
CA TYR A 126 22.41 -5.48 -6.90
C TYR A 126 22.17 -4.00 -7.25
N PRO A 127 21.24 -3.32 -6.56
CA PRO A 127 21.08 -1.87 -6.69
C PRO A 127 22.36 -1.15 -6.21
N PRO A 128 22.59 0.12 -6.60
CA PRO A 128 23.73 0.90 -6.12
C PRO A 128 23.79 0.93 -4.58
N GLN A 129 24.87 0.41 -4.02
CA GLN A 129 25.09 0.34 -2.58
C GLN A 129 25.84 1.58 -2.11
N THR A 130 25.43 2.13 -0.97
CA THR A 130 26.14 3.23 -0.30
C THR A 130 26.61 2.77 1.06
N TRP A 131 27.92 2.92 1.29
CA TRP A 131 28.61 2.49 2.50
C TRP A 131 29.21 3.69 3.20
N THR A 132 29.28 3.64 4.54
CA THR A 132 29.90 4.68 5.35
C THR A 132 31.05 4.05 6.13
N ALA A 133 32.24 4.64 6.06
CA ALA A 133 33.41 4.18 6.78
C ALA A 133 33.97 5.31 7.65
N GLU A 134 34.17 5.04 8.93
CA GLU A 134 34.94 5.92 9.81
C GLU A 134 36.43 5.61 9.67
N VAL A 135 37.22 6.63 9.37
CA VAL A 135 38.65 6.49 9.11
C VAL A 135 39.44 7.39 10.03
N ALA A 136 40.34 6.81 10.83
CA ALA A 136 41.26 7.56 11.67
C ALA A 136 42.41 8.14 10.80
N LEU A 137 42.56 9.46 10.82
CA LEU A 137 43.61 10.17 10.08
C LEU A 137 44.88 10.31 10.94
N PRO A 138 46.09 10.13 10.39
CA PRO A 138 47.33 10.29 11.15
C PRO A 138 47.55 11.75 11.57
N VAL A 139 48.07 12.00 12.78
CA VAL A 139 48.29 13.37 13.33
C VAL A 139 49.42 14.09 12.58
N ARG A 140 49.19 15.32 12.10
CA ARG A 140 50.27 16.21 11.57
C ARG A 140 50.77 17.12 12.69
N VAL A 141 52.08 17.18 12.89
CA VAL A 141 52.72 18.18 13.76
C VAL A 141 52.84 19.47 12.93
N ALA A 142 52.05 20.50 13.23
CA ALA A 142 52.07 21.78 12.52
C ALA A 142 52.92 22.84 13.25
N SER A 143 53.73 23.56 12.47
CA SER A 143 54.64 24.64 12.89
C SER A 143 53.88 25.98 12.94
N THR A 144 54.11 26.75 13.98
CA THR A 144 53.45 28.02 14.31
C THR A 144 54.00 29.21 13.52
N ASN A 145 53.12 30.13 13.09
CA ASN A 145 53.44 31.57 13.06
C ASN A 145 52.19 32.47 13.08
N ASN A 146 52.31 33.52 13.89
CA ASN A 146 51.40 34.63 14.25
C ASN A 146 50.86 35.40 13.02
N GLY A 147 49.75 36.15 13.02
CA GLY A 147 49.01 36.88 14.06
C GLY A 147 48.83 38.34 13.59
N GLY A 148 47.61 38.88 13.57
CA GLY A 148 47.34 40.27 13.18
C GLY A 148 45.85 40.62 13.22
N VAL A 149 45.47 41.50 14.14
CA VAL A 149 44.09 41.98 14.38
C VAL A 149 43.94 43.31 13.65
N ASP A 150 42.98 43.43 12.73
CA ASP A 150 42.80 44.64 11.91
C ASP A 150 41.80 45.61 12.55
N LEU A 151 42.30 46.83 12.77
CA LEU A 151 41.71 47.93 13.53
C LEU A 151 40.94 48.89 12.59
N MET A 152 40.34 48.36 11.51
CA MET A 152 39.57 49.12 10.51
C MET A 152 38.05 48.94 10.61
N ALA A 153 37.56 48.08 11.50
CA ALA A 153 36.13 47.80 11.66
C ALA A 153 35.37 48.79 12.58
N LEU A 154 36.02 49.87 13.06
CA LEU A 154 35.47 50.75 14.10
C LEU A 154 35.16 52.20 13.68
N LEU A 155 35.18 52.54 12.38
CA LEU A 155 34.90 53.92 11.94
C LEU A 155 34.06 54.01 10.67
N GLN A 156 32.80 53.57 10.74
CA GLN A 156 31.78 54.04 9.81
C GLN A 156 30.41 53.96 10.47
N ASP A 157 30.12 54.98 11.28
CA ASP A 157 28.76 55.29 11.67
C ASP A 157 28.45 56.75 11.31
N ASN A 158 27.43 56.87 10.47
CA ASN A 158 26.45 57.94 10.35
C ASN A 158 26.44 58.89 9.12
N ALA A 159 25.26 58.86 8.49
CA ALA A 159 24.47 59.96 7.92
C ALA A 159 24.27 59.99 6.39
N GLN A 160 23.17 59.38 5.93
CA GLN A 160 22.33 59.97 4.90
C GLN A 160 20.86 59.54 5.07
N ALA A 161 20.01 60.50 5.46
CA ALA A 161 18.57 60.31 5.55
C ALA A 161 17.92 60.58 4.18
N SER A 162 17.39 59.53 3.57
CA SER A 162 16.41 59.57 2.49
C SER A 162 15.48 58.37 2.66
N SER A 163 14.37 58.54 3.40
CA SER A 163 13.29 57.54 3.61
C SER A 163 13.76 56.09 3.38
N GLU A 164 14.76 55.67 4.15
CA GLU A 164 15.52 54.47 3.87
C GLU A 164 14.72 53.32 4.46
N PHE A 165 14.24 52.44 3.57
CA PHE A 165 13.53 51.24 3.99
C PHE A 165 14.42 50.48 4.97
N LEU A 166 13.85 50.10 6.12
CA LEU A 166 14.57 49.41 7.18
C LEU A 166 15.14 48.09 6.65
N HIS A 167 16.32 47.69 7.13
CA HIS A 167 16.83 46.36 6.83
C HIS A 167 15.84 45.30 7.39
N PRO A 168 15.63 44.14 6.73
CA PRO A 168 14.68 43.12 7.21
C PRO A 168 14.84 42.74 8.68
N ASP A 169 16.09 42.68 9.16
CA ASP A 169 16.41 42.34 10.56
C ASP A 169 16.02 43.44 11.57
N GLU A 170 15.87 44.68 11.10
CA GLU A 170 15.37 45.80 11.90
C GLU A 170 13.85 45.93 11.79
N ALA A 171 13.30 45.66 10.60
CA ALA A 171 11.86 45.71 10.32
C ALA A 171 11.09 44.58 11.01
N PHE A 172 11.69 43.39 11.15
CA PHE A 172 11.03 42.18 11.65
C PHE A 172 11.90 41.48 12.69
N ARG A 173 11.71 41.83 13.97
CA ARG A 173 12.42 41.19 15.09
C ARG A 173 11.57 40.08 15.67
N PHE A 174 12.14 38.93 16.01
CA PHE A 174 11.39 37.84 16.64
C PHE A 174 12.12 37.26 17.85
N VAL A 175 11.35 36.61 18.72
CA VAL A 175 11.83 35.79 19.83
C VAL A 175 11.06 34.49 19.81
N ALA A 176 11.75 33.36 19.97
CA ALA A 176 11.16 32.04 20.05
C ALA A 176 11.46 31.41 21.40
N ASP A 177 10.41 31.02 22.13
CA ASP A 177 10.50 30.43 23.45
C ASP A 177 9.42 29.37 23.66
N MET A 178 9.72 28.38 24.53
CA MET A 178 8.77 27.32 24.85
C MET A 178 7.64 27.88 25.73
N ALA A 179 6.41 27.84 25.22
CA ALA A 179 5.22 28.22 25.99
C ALA A 179 4.78 27.12 26.96
N ASP A 180 4.94 25.87 26.52
CA ASP A 180 4.60 24.64 27.25
C ASP A 180 5.41 23.47 26.66
N ASP A 181 5.43 22.31 27.32
CA ASP A 181 6.30 21.16 26.97
C ASP A 181 6.21 20.71 25.49
N TYR A 182 5.11 21.05 24.81
CA TYR A 182 4.80 20.68 23.43
C TYR A 182 4.38 21.87 22.55
N THR A 183 4.55 23.11 23.01
CA THR A 183 4.19 24.28 22.20
C THR A 183 5.29 25.32 22.25
N LEU A 184 5.77 25.69 21.07
CA LEU A 184 6.69 26.78 20.84
C LEU A 184 5.90 28.07 20.58
N ALA A 185 6.17 29.15 21.32
CA ALA A 185 5.66 30.48 21.04
C ALA A 185 6.72 31.30 20.31
N VAL A 186 6.38 31.76 19.11
CA VAL A 186 7.21 32.68 18.33
C VAL A 186 6.53 34.04 18.28
N ARG A 187 7.17 35.06 18.85
CA ARG A 187 6.66 36.43 18.93
C ARG A 187 7.45 37.34 17.99
N PHE A 188 6.78 37.88 16.99
CA PHE A 188 7.32 38.89 16.10
C PHE A 188 6.94 40.29 16.59
N LYS A 189 7.88 41.22 16.47
CA LYS A 189 7.73 42.67 16.59
C LYS A 189 8.07 43.29 15.24
N ILE A 190 7.07 43.93 14.65
CA ILE A 190 7.09 44.49 13.30
C ILE A 190 7.20 46.02 13.44
N ALA A 191 8.10 46.63 12.68
CA ALA A 191 8.27 48.08 12.67
C ALA A 191 7.02 48.79 12.10
N GLU A 192 6.81 50.04 12.52
CA GLU A 192 5.70 50.87 12.04
C GLU A 192 5.84 51.13 10.53
N GLY A 193 4.76 50.96 9.76
CA GLY A 193 4.77 51.01 8.29
C GLY A 193 5.19 49.71 7.59
N TYR A 194 5.34 48.61 8.32
CA TYR A 194 5.66 47.28 7.78
C TYR A 194 4.60 46.24 8.20
N TYR A 195 4.47 45.18 7.40
CA TYR A 195 3.55 44.08 7.68
C TYR A 195 4.08 42.72 7.23
N LEU A 196 3.63 41.66 7.90
CA LEU A 196 3.93 40.26 7.57
C LEU A 196 2.68 39.55 7.03
N TYR A 197 2.85 38.69 6.02
CA TYR A 197 1.76 37.91 5.46
C TYR A 197 1.41 36.70 6.32
N ARG A 198 0.11 36.50 6.61
CA ARG A 198 -0.36 35.40 7.46
C ARG A 198 -0.09 34.02 6.86
N ASP A 199 -0.14 33.89 5.53
CA ASP A 199 0.04 32.62 4.81
C ASP A 199 1.50 32.30 4.46
N LYS A 200 2.45 33.16 4.83
CA LYS A 200 3.89 33.02 4.47
C LYS A 200 4.80 32.66 5.63
N PHE A 201 4.26 32.12 6.73
CA PHE A 201 5.06 31.60 7.83
C PHE A 201 5.35 30.11 7.68
N ALA A 202 6.61 29.72 7.83
CA ALA A 202 7.07 28.33 7.84
C ALA A 202 8.02 28.11 9.02
N PHE A 203 7.90 26.95 9.68
CA PHE A 203 8.74 26.59 10.83
C PHE A 203 9.32 25.20 10.60
N THR A 204 10.64 25.09 10.54
CA THR A 204 11.36 23.82 10.33
C THR A 204 12.49 23.68 11.34
N SER A 205 12.97 22.46 11.60
CA SER A 205 14.17 22.20 12.41
C SER A 205 15.03 21.17 11.72
N ASP A 206 16.35 21.35 11.82
CA ASP A 206 17.33 20.37 11.34
C ASP A 206 17.56 19.24 12.36
N SER A 207 16.94 19.32 13.54
CA SER A 207 17.10 18.34 14.63
C SER A 207 16.02 17.28 14.59
N GLN A 208 16.41 16.01 14.73
CA GLN A 208 15.46 14.89 14.92
C GLN A 208 14.78 14.89 16.29
N LEU A 209 15.17 15.79 17.20
CA LEU A 209 14.60 15.89 18.55
C LEU A 209 13.17 16.44 18.54
N VAL A 210 12.79 17.22 17.51
CA VAL A 210 11.53 17.96 17.46
C VAL A 210 10.91 17.90 16.07
N GLN A 211 9.61 17.58 15.99
CA GLN A 211 8.81 17.78 14.77
C GLN A 211 7.73 18.84 15.03
N PHE A 212 7.63 19.82 14.14
CA PHE A 212 6.60 20.87 14.23
C PHE A 212 5.30 20.42 13.55
N GLY A 213 4.18 20.67 14.22
CA GLY A 213 2.85 20.56 13.65
C GLY A 213 2.38 21.88 13.03
N THR A 214 1.10 21.94 12.66
CA THR A 214 0.51 23.12 12.01
C THR A 214 0.52 24.35 12.94
N PRO A 215 1.14 25.48 12.55
CA PRO A 215 1.18 26.69 13.38
C PRO A 215 -0.21 27.30 13.55
N ARG A 216 -0.58 27.64 14.79
CA ARG A 216 -1.82 28.36 15.10
C ARG A 216 -1.59 29.86 15.00
N LEU A 217 -1.97 30.42 13.86
CA LEU A 217 -1.89 31.86 13.61
C LEU A 217 -3.18 32.58 14.04
N PRO A 218 -3.09 33.73 14.73
CA PRO A 218 -4.26 34.56 15.04
C PRO A 218 -4.90 35.13 13.77
N ALA A 219 -6.10 35.69 13.90
CA ALA A 219 -6.76 36.39 12.79
C ALA A 219 -5.93 37.62 12.40
N GLY A 220 -5.64 37.75 11.10
CA GLY A 220 -4.93 38.91 10.55
C GLY A 220 -5.88 40.03 10.16
N THR A 221 -5.33 41.20 9.86
CA THR A 221 -6.09 42.29 9.25
C THR A 221 -6.17 42.08 7.74
N PRO A 222 -7.36 42.07 7.12
CA PRO A 222 -7.48 41.93 5.67
C PRO A 222 -6.86 43.16 4.98
N LYS A 223 -5.96 42.91 4.03
CA LYS A 223 -5.33 43.92 3.17
C LYS A 223 -5.43 43.44 1.72
N THR A 224 -5.80 44.34 0.82
CA THR A 224 -5.67 44.06 -0.61
C THR A 224 -4.30 44.56 -1.04
N ASP A 225 -3.39 43.61 -1.30
CA ASP A 225 -2.05 43.89 -1.79
C ASP A 225 -2.05 43.93 -3.33
N GLU A 226 -1.22 44.79 -3.91
CA GLU A 226 -1.15 45.01 -5.36
C GLU A 226 -0.53 43.81 -6.11
N PHE A 227 0.28 42.99 -5.43
CA PHE A 227 0.95 41.81 -6.00
C PHE A 227 0.22 40.51 -5.70
N PHE A 228 -0.38 40.37 -4.50
CA PHE A 228 -0.98 39.12 -4.03
C PHE A 228 -2.51 39.15 -3.90
N GLY A 229 -3.15 40.30 -4.15
CA GLY A 229 -4.61 40.44 -4.05
C GLY A 229 -5.11 40.46 -2.60
N ALA A 230 -6.32 39.93 -2.36
CA ALA A 230 -6.92 39.92 -1.02
C ALA A 230 -6.18 38.94 -0.10
N THR A 231 -5.41 39.47 0.85
CA THR A 231 -4.61 38.71 1.81
C THR A 231 -4.88 39.17 3.24
N GLU A 232 -4.47 38.38 4.22
CA GLU A 232 -4.48 38.77 5.64
C GLU A 232 -3.05 39.04 6.10
N VAL A 233 -2.83 40.18 6.75
CA VAL A 233 -1.51 40.63 7.20
C VAL A 233 -1.50 40.94 8.69
N PHE A 234 -0.31 40.95 9.29
CA PHE A 234 -0.08 41.36 10.67
C PHE A 234 0.73 42.66 10.74
N TYR A 235 0.33 43.57 11.62
CA TYR A 235 1.05 44.81 11.95
C TYR A 235 1.50 44.80 13.40
N ASN A 236 2.54 45.56 13.71
CA ASN A 236 3.09 45.83 15.05
C ASN A 236 3.65 44.61 15.80
N GLN A 237 2.83 43.59 16.08
CA GLN A 237 3.26 42.37 16.76
C GLN A 237 2.34 41.19 16.42
N VAL A 238 2.91 39.98 16.41
CA VAL A 238 2.13 38.75 16.30
C VAL A 238 2.77 37.64 17.14
N GLU A 239 1.93 36.91 17.89
CA GLU A 239 2.32 35.68 18.60
C GLU A 239 1.78 34.48 17.81
N ILE A 240 2.68 33.60 17.40
CA ILE A 240 2.38 32.38 16.65
C ILE A 240 2.70 31.20 17.56
N ARG A 241 1.72 30.32 17.80
CA ARG A 241 1.91 29.11 18.60
C ARG A 241 2.08 27.91 17.69
N VAL A 242 3.26 27.30 17.72
CA VAL A 242 3.62 26.15 16.91
C VAL A 242 3.59 24.91 17.81
N PRO A 243 2.57 24.04 17.67
CA PRO A 243 2.58 22.76 18.38
C PRO A 243 3.74 21.92 17.88
N MET A 244 4.38 21.17 18.75
CA MET A 244 5.55 20.35 18.44
C MET A 244 5.53 19.03 19.19
N SER A 245 5.95 17.96 18.52
CA SER A 245 6.25 16.67 19.14
C SER A 245 7.74 16.57 19.41
N ARG A 246 8.10 15.88 20.49
CA ARG A 246 9.49 15.65 20.93
C ARG A 246 9.82 14.16 20.86
N ALA A 247 11.04 13.81 20.47
CA ALA A 247 11.51 12.43 20.36
C ALA A 247 11.66 11.72 21.71
N GLY A 248 11.86 12.48 22.80
CA GLY A 248 12.01 11.95 24.16
C GLY A 248 11.82 13.03 25.23
N PRO A 249 11.79 12.64 26.51
CA PRO A 249 11.60 13.55 27.64
C PRO A 249 12.87 14.32 28.04
N GLU A 250 14.02 13.99 27.45
CA GLU A 250 15.31 14.58 27.79
C GLU A 250 15.39 16.07 27.40
N PRO A 251 16.02 16.92 28.24
CA PRO A 251 16.29 18.30 27.88
C PRO A 251 17.37 18.37 26.80
N GLY A 252 17.29 19.35 25.91
CA GLY A 252 18.27 19.55 24.85
C GLY A 252 18.04 20.84 24.09
N ASP A 253 18.95 21.15 23.18
CA ASP A 253 18.86 22.36 22.37
C ASP A 253 18.60 21.95 20.92
N PHE A 254 17.74 22.68 20.21
CA PHE A 254 17.50 22.44 18.79
C PHE A 254 17.58 23.74 18.00
N ASN A 255 18.00 23.64 16.74
CA ASN A 255 17.99 24.76 15.80
C ASN A 255 16.59 24.90 15.19
N LEU A 256 16.01 26.09 15.31
CA LEU A 256 14.72 26.46 14.76
C LEU A 256 14.93 27.39 13.56
N ASN A 257 14.43 26.98 12.40
CA ASN A 257 14.53 27.74 11.16
C ASN A 257 13.13 28.32 10.86
N ILE A 258 13.01 29.64 10.84
CA ILE A 258 11.74 30.36 10.68
C ILE A 258 11.74 31.06 9.32
N GLY A 259 10.89 30.59 8.41
CA GLY A 259 10.59 31.23 7.14
C GLY A 259 9.47 32.26 7.29
N PHE A 260 9.67 33.49 6.83
CA PHE A 260 8.64 34.53 6.82
C PHE A 260 8.84 35.52 5.66
N GLN A 261 7.77 36.22 5.29
CA GLN A 261 7.80 37.26 4.27
C GLN A 261 6.96 38.46 4.69
N GLY A 262 7.48 39.67 4.43
CA GLY A 262 6.80 40.92 4.71
C GLY A 262 7.09 41.99 3.68
N CYS A 263 6.32 43.07 3.74
CA CYS A 263 6.49 44.24 2.89
C CYS A 263 6.37 45.52 3.72
N ALA A 264 6.93 46.60 3.18
CA ALA A 264 6.64 47.96 3.60
C ALA A 264 5.31 48.42 2.99
N GLU A 265 4.57 49.28 3.68
CA GLU A 265 3.36 49.89 3.14
C GLU A 265 3.65 50.81 1.94
N ASP A 266 4.85 51.37 1.88
CA ASP A 266 5.32 52.26 0.80
C ASP A 266 5.84 51.53 -0.45
N GLY A 267 5.41 50.28 -0.66
CA GLY A 267 5.49 49.61 -1.97
C GLY A 267 6.69 48.69 -2.23
N ILE A 268 7.52 48.38 -1.23
CA ILE A 268 8.61 47.40 -1.36
C ILE A 268 8.29 46.12 -0.58
N CYS A 269 8.27 44.99 -1.29
CA CYS A 269 8.19 43.66 -0.70
C CYS A 269 9.56 43.01 -0.58
N TYR A 270 9.86 42.49 0.61
CA TYR A 270 11.09 41.73 0.83
C TYR A 270 10.93 40.30 0.28
N PRO A 271 12.01 39.67 -0.22
CA PRO A 271 11.98 38.28 -0.63
C PRO A 271 11.71 37.36 0.58
N PRO A 272 11.20 36.13 0.38
CA PRO A 272 11.07 35.14 1.43
C PRO A 272 12.42 34.92 2.13
N MET A 273 12.44 35.05 3.45
CA MET A 273 13.64 34.94 4.26
C MET A 273 13.49 33.86 5.31
N THR A 274 14.58 33.14 5.57
CA THR A 274 14.66 32.13 6.62
C THR A 274 15.68 32.58 7.66
N ARG A 275 15.33 32.44 8.95
CA ARG A 275 16.19 32.79 10.07
C ARG A 275 16.30 31.65 11.06
N ASP A 276 17.54 31.36 11.46
CA ASP A 276 17.85 30.26 12.35
C ASP A 276 18.09 30.78 13.77
N THR A 277 17.52 30.12 14.77
CA THR A 277 17.75 30.42 16.19
C THR A 277 17.81 29.14 17.00
N VAL A 278 18.65 29.10 18.02
CA VAL A 278 18.69 27.97 18.95
C VAL A 278 17.62 28.17 20.03
N VAL A 279 16.80 27.14 20.27
CA VAL A 279 15.76 27.14 21.31
C VAL A 279 16.08 26.04 22.33
N LEU A 280 15.99 26.40 23.61
CA LEU A 280 16.21 25.49 24.74
C LEU A 280 14.93 24.66 25.00
N LEU A 281 15.05 23.33 24.94
CA LEU A 281 13.97 22.39 25.20
C LEU A 281 14.03 21.90 26.67
N PRO A 282 13.06 22.27 27.52
CA PRO A 282 13.01 21.80 28.90
C PRO A 282 12.60 20.33 28.98
N ALA A 283 12.95 19.64 30.08
CA ALA A 283 12.56 18.24 30.32
C ALA A 283 11.04 18.11 30.49
N ALA A 284 10.40 17.19 29.77
CA ALA A 284 8.93 17.08 29.73
C ALA A 284 8.35 16.32 30.93
N SER A 285 7.25 16.83 31.49
CA SER A 285 6.44 16.12 32.47
C SER A 285 5.37 15.30 31.76
N SER A 286 5.28 14.01 32.09
CA SER A 286 4.50 13.01 31.36
C SER A 286 2.98 13.28 31.34
N ALA A 287 2.42 13.56 30.16
CA ALA A 287 1.12 13.06 29.64
C ALA A 287 0.82 13.67 28.25
N PRO A 288 0.50 12.88 27.20
CA PRO A 288 0.08 13.43 25.92
C PRO A 288 -1.45 13.61 25.86
N PRO A 289 -1.98 14.77 25.45
CA PRO A 289 -3.34 14.89 24.96
C PRO A 289 -3.39 14.84 23.43
N GLY A 290 -3.99 13.78 22.89
CA GLY A 290 -4.82 13.75 21.67
C GLY A 290 -4.19 14.06 20.29
N PRO A 291 -4.62 13.36 19.21
CA PRO A 291 -4.02 13.48 17.89
C PRO A 291 -4.42 14.77 17.17
N LEU A 292 -3.44 15.48 16.59
CA LEU A 292 -3.64 16.52 15.58
C LEU A 292 -3.79 15.86 14.19
N MET A 293 -4.60 16.48 13.36
CA MET A 293 -5.16 15.92 12.13
C MET A 293 -4.12 15.56 11.06
N ASP A 294 -4.42 14.43 10.42
CA ASP A 294 -3.70 13.64 9.42
C ASP A 294 -3.18 14.43 8.20
N GLU A 295 -1.90 14.24 7.84
CA GLU A 295 -1.50 14.24 6.42
C GLU A 295 -2.24 13.11 5.69
N PRO A 296 -2.49 13.18 4.36
CA PRO A 296 -3.14 12.08 3.65
C PRO A 296 -2.17 10.89 3.54
N VAL A 297 -2.03 10.15 4.64
CA VAL A 297 -1.35 8.86 4.68
C VAL A 297 -2.30 7.83 4.11
N SER A 298 -1.79 6.91 3.28
CA SER A 298 -2.64 5.87 2.71
C SER A 298 -3.28 5.04 3.85
N GLU A 299 -4.53 4.60 3.67
CA GLU A 299 -5.24 3.78 4.66
C GLU A 299 -4.49 2.46 4.98
N GLN A 300 -3.68 1.98 4.04
CA GLN A 300 -2.81 0.82 4.22
C GLN A 300 -1.66 1.13 5.19
N ASP A 301 -1.01 2.29 5.04
CA ASP A 301 0.08 2.72 5.90
C ASP A 301 -0.42 3.10 7.30
N ARG A 302 -1.64 3.65 7.41
CA ARG A 302 -2.30 3.91 8.71
C ARG A 302 -2.58 2.61 9.48
N LEU A 303 -3.01 1.57 8.76
CA LEU A 303 -3.22 0.24 9.35
C LEU A 303 -1.88 -0.43 9.70
N ALA A 304 -0.85 -0.27 8.85
CA ALA A 304 0.50 -0.76 9.13
C ALA A 304 1.11 -0.12 10.37
N GLU A 305 0.95 1.19 10.53
CA GLU A 305 1.40 1.89 11.72
C GLU A 305 0.62 1.43 12.96
N THR A 306 -0.70 1.23 12.85
CA THR A 306 -1.51 0.70 13.95
C THR A 306 -1.07 -0.70 14.39
N ILE A 307 -0.59 -1.54 13.47
CA ILE A 307 -0.05 -2.87 13.79
C ILE A 307 1.37 -2.77 14.38
N ARG A 308 2.17 -1.81 13.92
CA ARG A 308 3.57 -1.62 14.33
C ARG A 308 3.71 -0.95 15.71
N SER A 309 2.99 0.13 15.96
CA SER A 309 3.07 0.94 17.19
C SER A 309 1.85 0.83 18.09
N GLY A 310 0.75 0.24 17.61
CA GLY A 310 -0.47 0.07 18.41
C GLY A 310 -0.39 -1.03 19.47
N ASN A 311 -1.31 -0.94 20.43
CA ASN A 311 -1.44 -1.95 21.50
C ASN A 311 -1.85 -3.31 20.91
N LEU A 312 -1.09 -4.36 21.22
CA LEU A 312 -1.32 -5.73 20.76
C LEU A 312 -2.76 -6.21 21.01
N GLY A 313 -3.37 -5.80 22.14
CA GLY A 313 -4.75 -6.14 22.47
C GLY A 313 -5.78 -5.45 21.58
N LEU A 314 -5.53 -4.20 21.18
CA LEU A 314 -6.38 -3.45 20.26
C LEU A 314 -6.30 -4.03 18.84
N VAL A 315 -5.08 -4.35 18.39
CA VAL A 315 -4.84 -5.01 17.10
C VAL A 315 -5.52 -6.37 17.06
N ALA A 316 -5.34 -7.19 18.10
CA ALA A 316 -6.03 -8.47 18.23
C ALA A 316 -7.55 -8.31 18.20
N LEU A 317 -8.11 -7.32 18.89
CA LEU A 317 -9.56 -7.07 18.91
C LEU A 317 -10.09 -6.63 17.55
N MET A 318 -9.38 -5.76 16.81
CA MET A 318 -9.77 -5.36 15.45
C MET A 318 -9.74 -6.56 14.49
N PHE A 319 -8.65 -7.34 14.48
CA PHE A 319 -8.53 -8.51 13.62
C PHE A 319 -9.53 -9.61 13.98
N PHE A 320 -9.82 -9.81 15.27
CA PHE A 320 -10.88 -10.69 15.73
C PHE A 320 -12.26 -10.22 15.23
N GLY A 321 -12.52 -8.90 15.30
CA GLY A 321 -13.74 -8.29 14.78
C GLY A 321 -13.90 -8.51 13.28
N THR A 322 -12.85 -8.25 12.50
CA THR A 322 -12.85 -8.51 11.04
C THR A 322 -13.06 -9.99 10.73
N GLY A 323 -12.43 -10.90 11.50
CA GLY A 323 -12.66 -12.34 11.41
C GLY A 323 -14.11 -12.73 11.70
N LEU A 324 -14.73 -12.11 12.69
CA LEU A 324 -16.14 -12.33 13.04
C LEU A 324 -17.08 -11.83 11.92
N LEU A 325 -16.79 -10.69 11.29
CA LEU A 325 -17.54 -10.23 10.11
C LEU A 325 -17.38 -11.21 8.94
N LEU A 326 -16.17 -11.73 8.73
CA LEU A 326 -15.87 -12.72 7.69
C LEU A 326 -16.58 -14.06 7.92
N ALA A 327 -16.92 -14.42 9.16
CA ALA A 327 -17.70 -15.62 9.46
C ALA A 327 -19.10 -15.59 8.85
N PHE A 328 -19.66 -14.40 8.59
CA PHE A 328 -20.95 -14.25 7.92
C PHE A 328 -20.85 -14.35 6.39
N THR A 329 -19.67 -14.63 5.85
CA THR A 329 -19.50 -14.81 4.41
C THR A 329 -20.09 -16.15 3.96
N PRO A 330 -20.61 -16.20 2.71
CA PRO A 330 -21.24 -17.39 2.14
C PRO A 330 -20.35 -18.63 2.06
N CYS A 331 -19.03 -18.51 2.20
CA CYS A 331 -18.12 -19.66 2.15
C CYS A 331 -17.95 -20.37 3.50
N VAL A 332 -18.30 -19.74 4.61
CA VAL A 332 -18.17 -20.32 5.97
C VAL A 332 -19.46 -21.02 6.38
N PHE A 333 -20.60 -20.53 5.90
CA PHE A 333 -21.91 -21.13 6.17
C PHE A 333 -22.04 -22.61 5.79
N PRO A 334 -21.51 -23.09 4.64
CA PRO A 334 -21.51 -24.51 4.27
C PRO A 334 -20.78 -25.42 5.26
N MET A 335 -19.92 -24.85 6.12
CA MET A 335 -19.21 -25.61 7.15
C MET A 335 -20.09 -25.98 8.33
N VAL A 336 -21.14 -25.20 8.63
CA VAL A 336 -22.07 -25.47 9.74
C VAL A 336 -22.78 -26.82 9.55
N PRO A 337 -23.36 -27.15 8.37
CA PRO A 337 -23.89 -28.49 8.10
C PRO A 337 -22.86 -29.62 8.19
N ILE A 338 -21.61 -29.39 7.78
CA ILE A 338 -20.53 -30.39 7.86
C ILE A 338 -20.22 -30.69 9.33
N LEU A 339 -20.01 -29.66 10.14
CA LEU A 339 -19.75 -29.80 11.57
C LEU A 339 -20.94 -30.45 12.28
N SER A 340 -22.16 -30.01 11.96
CA SER A 340 -23.40 -30.59 12.50
C SER A 340 -23.54 -32.06 12.11
N GLY A 341 -23.22 -32.44 10.88
CA GLY A 341 -23.22 -33.85 10.44
C GLY A 341 -22.17 -34.70 11.16
N ILE A 342 -20.98 -34.16 11.40
CA ILE A 342 -19.91 -34.83 12.16
C ILE A 342 -20.30 -35.00 13.64
N ILE A 343 -20.94 -33.99 14.23
CA ILE A 343 -21.36 -34.00 15.64
C ILE A 343 -22.57 -34.91 15.85
N VAL A 344 -23.58 -34.83 14.98
CA VAL A 344 -24.81 -35.66 15.06
C VAL A 344 -24.53 -37.11 14.65
N GLY A 345 -23.56 -37.35 13.76
CA GLY A 345 -23.12 -38.68 13.36
C GLY A 345 -22.43 -39.49 14.47
N GLN A 346 -22.10 -38.88 15.62
CA GLN A 346 -21.49 -39.55 16.79
C GLN A 346 -22.51 -40.18 17.75
N GLY A 347 -23.81 -40.14 17.42
CA GLY A 347 -24.86 -40.81 18.17
C GLY A 347 -25.62 -39.90 19.17
N PRO A 348 -26.65 -40.45 19.85
CA PRO A 348 -27.58 -39.69 20.66
C PRO A 348 -27.01 -39.16 22.00
N ASP A 349 -25.89 -39.70 22.50
CA ASP A 349 -25.29 -39.37 23.81
C ASP A 349 -24.03 -38.48 23.71
N ILE A 350 -24.07 -37.45 22.87
CA ILE A 350 -22.97 -36.47 22.82
C ILE A 350 -23.05 -35.50 24.01
N THR A 351 -21.99 -35.43 24.80
CA THR A 351 -21.85 -34.40 25.84
C THR A 351 -21.45 -33.07 25.21
N THR A 352 -21.99 -31.94 25.69
CA THR A 352 -21.67 -30.58 25.22
C THR A 352 -20.16 -30.29 25.25
N ARG A 353 -19.45 -30.83 26.25
CA ARG A 353 -17.98 -30.77 26.33
C ARG A 353 -17.29 -31.41 25.13
N ARG A 354 -17.76 -32.57 24.67
CA ARG A 354 -17.15 -33.28 23.53
C ARG A 354 -17.41 -32.55 22.22
N ALA A 355 -18.62 -32.04 22.02
CA ALA A 355 -18.96 -31.22 20.85
C ALA A 355 -18.11 -29.93 20.80
N PHE A 356 -17.89 -29.28 21.94
CA PHE A 356 -17.01 -28.11 22.05
C PHE A 356 -15.55 -28.46 21.74
N THR A 357 -15.00 -29.54 22.31
CA THR A 357 -13.60 -29.93 22.07
C THR A 357 -13.33 -30.27 20.60
N LEU A 358 -14.26 -30.96 19.93
CA LEU A 358 -14.14 -31.25 18.50
C LEU A 358 -14.17 -29.96 17.66
N SER A 359 -15.08 -29.04 17.99
CA SER A 359 -15.18 -27.74 17.32
C SER A 359 -13.93 -26.87 17.56
N ALA A 360 -13.35 -26.92 18.76
CA ALA A 360 -12.12 -26.20 19.11
C ALA A 360 -10.91 -26.71 18.32
N ILE A 361 -10.75 -28.02 18.20
CA ILE A 361 -9.64 -28.60 17.44
C ILE A 361 -9.78 -28.31 15.95
N TYR A 362 -11.01 -28.38 15.43
CA TYR A 362 -11.31 -27.98 14.06
C TYR A 362 -10.88 -26.54 13.78
N VAL A 363 -11.27 -25.58 14.64
CA VAL A 363 -10.94 -24.15 14.49
C VAL A 363 -9.44 -23.90 14.67
N VAL A 364 -8.79 -24.52 15.65
CA VAL A 364 -7.35 -24.36 15.89
C VAL A 364 -6.53 -24.90 14.72
N ALA A 365 -6.90 -26.06 14.16
CA ALA A 365 -6.22 -26.62 12.99
C ALA A 365 -6.35 -25.70 11.76
N MET A 366 -7.54 -25.13 11.54
CA MET A 366 -7.76 -24.13 10.49
C MET A 366 -6.89 -22.87 10.72
N ALA A 367 -6.89 -22.34 11.95
CA ALA A 367 -6.15 -21.14 12.31
C ALA A 367 -4.63 -21.30 12.14
N LEU A 368 -4.09 -22.45 12.55
CA LEU A 368 -2.67 -22.77 12.33
C LEU A 368 -2.34 -22.87 10.85
N THR A 369 -3.22 -23.46 10.04
CA THR A 369 -3.01 -23.61 8.59
C THR A 369 -2.97 -22.25 7.89
N TYR A 370 -3.93 -21.35 8.18
CA TYR A 370 -3.95 -20.01 7.60
C TYR A 370 -2.81 -19.13 8.09
N THR A 371 -2.44 -19.25 9.36
CA THR A 371 -1.29 -18.51 9.89
C THR A 371 0.00 -18.97 9.23
N ALA A 372 0.21 -20.28 9.09
CA ALA A 372 1.39 -20.83 8.42
C ALA A 372 1.46 -20.41 6.94
N ALA A 373 0.34 -20.52 6.21
CA ALA A 373 0.25 -20.07 4.82
C ALA A 373 0.50 -18.57 4.68
N GLY A 374 -0.02 -17.76 5.61
CA GLY A 374 0.17 -16.31 5.62
C GLY A 374 1.61 -15.89 5.95
N VAL A 375 2.25 -16.51 6.94
CA VAL A 375 3.66 -16.22 7.27
C VAL A 375 4.58 -16.65 6.11
N ALA A 376 4.35 -17.83 5.52
CA ALA A 376 5.10 -18.27 4.34
C ALA A 376 4.92 -17.30 3.17
N ALA A 377 3.69 -16.84 2.94
CA ALA A 377 3.35 -15.85 1.94
C ALA A 377 4.06 -14.49 2.16
N ALA A 378 4.11 -14.01 3.40
CA ALA A 378 4.78 -12.76 3.77
C ALA A 378 6.29 -12.84 3.57
N LEU A 379 6.93 -13.97 3.91
CA LEU A 379 8.37 -14.18 3.73
C LEU A 379 8.79 -14.27 2.26
N LEU A 380 7.91 -14.75 1.39
CA LEU A 380 8.20 -14.86 -0.04
C LEU A 380 8.23 -13.50 -0.75
N GLY A 381 7.64 -12.44 -0.18
CA GLY A 381 7.66 -11.06 -0.72
C GLY A 381 7.05 -10.90 -2.12
N GLN A 382 6.50 -11.98 -2.70
CA GLN A 382 5.94 -12.00 -4.04
C GLN A 382 4.53 -11.41 -4.03
N ASN A 383 4.13 -10.81 -5.16
CA ASN A 383 2.74 -10.42 -5.44
C ASN A 383 1.84 -11.67 -5.59
N LEU A 384 1.56 -12.36 -4.49
CA LEU A 384 0.67 -13.53 -4.44
C LEU A 384 -0.72 -13.20 -4.99
N GLN A 385 -1.14 -11.95 -4.86
CA GLN A 385 -2.36 -11.44 -5.47
C GLN A 385 -2.37 -11.62 -7.00
N ALA A 386 -1.24 -11.43 -7.68
CA ALA A 386 -1.15 -11.65 -9.12
C ALA A 386 -1.31 -13.12 -9.50
N VAL A 387 -0.82 -14.05 -8.68
CA VAL A 387 -0.99 -15.50 -8.89
C VAL A 387 -2.47 -15.89 -8.72
N PHE A 388 -3.14 -15.39 -7.68
CA PHE A 388 -4.58 -15.64 -7.47
C PHE A 388 -5.48 -15.02 -8.53
N GLN A 389 -5.00 -14.00 -9.24
CA GLN A 389 -5.72 -13.33 -10.33
C GLN A 389 -5.44 -13.94 -11.70
N GLN A 390 -4.56 -14.95 -11.81
CA GLN A 390 -4.32 -15.62 -13.08
C GLN A 390 -5.61 -16.26 -13.62
N PRO A 391 -5.89 -16.15 -14.94
CA PRO A 391 -7.12 -16.67 -15.52
C PRO A 391 -7.38 -18.15 -15.22
N ALA A 392 -6.33 -18.97 -15.25
CA ALA A 392 -6.41 -20.40 -14.97
C ALA A 392 -6.88 -20.69 -13.54
N VAL A 393 -6.36 -19.96 -12.55
CA VAL A 393 -6.70 -20.12 -11.13
C VAL A 393 -8.16 -19.73 -10.88
N ILE A 394 -8.60 -18.62 -11.48
CA ILE A 394 -9.99 -18.15 -11.39
C ILE A 394 -10.95 -19.19 -11.99
N ILE A 395 -10.64 -19.75 -13.17
CA ILE A 395 -11.48 -20.77 -13.82
C ILE A 395 -11.62 -22.01 -12.92
N VAL A 396 -10.50 -22.50 -12.35
CA VAL A 396 -10.52 -23.67 -11.47
C VAL A 396 -11.40 -23.42 -10.24
N PHE A 397 -11.25 -22.29 -9.57
CA PHE A 397 -12.08 -21.99 -8.39
C PHE A 397 -13.54 -21.76 -8.74
N SER A 398 -13.86 -21.09 -9.84
CA SER A 398 -15.25 -20.94 -10.30
C SER A 398 -15.88 -22.29 -10.59
N LEU A 399 -15.15 -23.24 -11.20
CA LEU A 399 -15.64 -24.61 -11.41
C LEU A 399 -15.90 -25.35 -10.08
N VAL A 400 -15.04 -25.16 -9.07
CA VAL A 400 -15.26 -25.71 -7.72
C VAL A 400 -16.53 -25.14 -7.08
N PHE A 401 -16.76 -23.82 -7.18
CA PHE A 401 -17.99 -23.21 -6.68
C PHE A 401 -19.24 -23.70 -7.39
N VAL A 402 -19.19 -23.86 -8.71
CA VAL A 402 -20.29 -24.44 -9.50
C VAL A 402 -20.55 -25.88 -9.05
N ALA A 403 -19.51 -26.69 -8.87
CA ALA A 403 -19.64 -28.08 -8.39
C ALA A 403 -20.26 -28.14 -6.98
N LEU A 404 -19.84 -27.27 -6.06
CA LEU A 404 -20.40 -27.20 -4.71
C LEU A 404 -21.85 -26.72 -4.71
N ALA A 405 -22.20 -25.75 -5.56
CA ALA A 405 -23.57 -25.29 -5.72
C ALA A 405 -24.48 -26.40 -6.25
N LEU A 406 -24.02 -27.17 -7.25
CA LEU A 406 -24.74 -28.34 -7.78
C LEU A 406 -24.97 -29.41 -6.72
N ALA A 407 -24.01 -29.62 -5.81
CA ALA A 407 -24.16 -30.51 -4.66
C ALA A 407 -25.23 -30.00 -3.68
N MET A 408 -25.30 -28.69 -3.43
CA MET A 408 -26.33 -28.07 -2.57
C MET A 408 -27.74 -28.14 -3.17
N PHE A 409 -27.87 -28.08 -4.50
CA PHE A 409 -29.15 -28.31 -5.19
C PHE A 409 -29.60 -29.78 -5.19
N GLY A 410 -28.77 -30.71 -4.69
CA GLY A 410 -29.09 -32.13 -4.63
C GLY A 410 -29.07 -32.83 -5.98
N THR A 411 -28.55 -32.19 -7.04
CA THR A 411 -28.40 -32.80 -8.38
C THR A 411 -27.39 -33.95 -8.38
N TYR A 412 -26.40 -33.86 -7.48
CA TYR A 412 -25.44 -34.89 -7.14
C TYR A 412 -25.37 -35.03 -5.62
N GLU A 413 -26.11 -35.97 -5.04
CA GLU A 413 -25.67 -36.56 -3.79
C GLU A 413 -24.51 -37.48 -4.15
N PHE A 414 -23.32 -37.19 -3.61
CA PHE A 414 -22.19 -38.12 -3.65
C PHE A 414 -22.54 -39.32 -2.73
N GLN A 415 -23.58 -40.09 -3.10
CA GLN A 415 -23.83 -41.41 -2.57
C GLN A 415 -22.69 -42.27 -3.08
N MET A 416 -21.67 -42.44 -2.22
CA MET A 416 -20.61 -43.41 -2.48
C MET A 416 -21.28 -44.74 -2.86
N PRO A 417 -20.77 -45.45 -3.89
CA PRO A 417 -21.32 -46.74 -4.29
C PRO A 417 -21.50 -47.61 -3.04
N ALA A 418 -22.66 -48.25 -2.87
CA ALA A 418 -23.00 -48.96 -1.62
C ALA A 418 -21.87 -49.90 -1.15
N ALA A 419 -21.16 -50.56 -2.07
CA ALA A 419 -20.00 -51.40 -1.75
C ALA A 419 -18.81 -50.65 -1.12
N MET A 420 -18.57 -49.39 -1.50
CA MET A 420 -17.56 -48.52 -0.88
C MET A 420 -18.07 -47.95 0.43
N GLN A 421 -19.35 -47.58 0.48
CA GLN A 421 -20.01 -47.06 1.67
C GLN A 421 -20.07 -48.11 2.80
N ASP A 422 -20.34 -49.38 2.47
CA ASP A 422 -20.33 -50.50 3.40
C ASP A 422 -18.90 -50.80 3.89
N LYS A 423 -17.91 -50.74 3.00
CA LYS A 423 -16.50 -50.98 3.35
C LYS A 423 -15.91 -49.83 4.20
N LEU A 424 -16.29 -48.59 3.88
CA LEU A 424 -15.96 -47.40 4.65
C LEU A 424 -16.73 -47.37 5.98
N ASN A 425 -17.98 -47.79 6.03
CA ASN A 425 -18.74 -47.92 7.27
C ASN A 425 -18.20 -49.06 8.15
N GLU A 426 -17.71 -50.16 7.58
CA GLU A 426 -17.06 -51.23 8.34
C GLU A 426 -15.68 -50.78 8.87
N MET A 427 -14.90 -50.05 8.06
CA MET A 427 -13.65 -49.41 8.50
C MET A 427 -13.90 -48.26 9.49
N SER A 428 -14.99 -47.51 9.34
CA SER A 428 -15.39 -46.40 10.22
C SER A 428 -16.12 -46.86 11.49
N ASN A 429 -16.70 -48.07 11.51
CA ASN A 429 -17.14 -48.72 12.75
C ASN A 429 -15.95 -49.33 13.50
N LYS A 430 -14.91 -49.78 12.79
CA LYS A 430 -13.64 -50.19 13.40
C LYS A 430 -12.81 -48.99 13.87
N GLN A 431 -12.99 -47.84 13.24
CA GLN A 431 -12.30 -46.59 13.57
C GLN A 431 -13.32 -45.56 14.07
N SER A 432 -13.59 -45.60 15.37
CA SER A 432 -14.50 -44.74 16.12
C SER A 432 -14.65 -43.35 15.48
N GLY A 433 -15.78 -43.12 14.78
CA GLY A 433 -16.10 -41.82 14.21
C GLY A 433 -15.99 -40.73 15.27
N GLY A 434 -15.10 -39.76 15.07
CA GLY A 434 -14.86 -38.67 16.03
C GLY A 434 -13.50 -38.65 16.73
N THR A 435 -12.44 -39.21 16.14
CA THR A 435 -11.08 -38.98 16.67
C THR A 435 -10.69 -37.51 16.49
N LEU A 436 -10.06 -36.94 17.52
CA LEU A 436 -9.57 -35.55 17.49
C LEU A 436 -8.65 -35.30 16.28
N PHE A 437 -7.92 -36.35 15.86
CA PHE A 437 -7.05 -36.34 14.68
C PHE A 437 -7.83 -36.21 13.36
N GLY A 438 -8.93 -36.94 13.17
CA GLY A 438 -9.75 -36.85 11.95
C GLY A 438 -10.40 -35.48 11.78
N VAL A 439 -10.84 -34.87 12.88
CA VAL A 439 -11.39 -33.51 12.87
C VAL A 439 -10.32 -32.45 12.58
N GLY A 440 -9.09 -32.65 13.07
CA GLY A 440 -7.94 -31.81 12.72
C GLY A 440 -7.62 -31.82 11.22
N ILE A 441 -7.57 -33.00 10.59
CA ILE A 441 -7.32 -33.13 9.13
C ILE A 441 -8.42 -32.43 8.33
N MET A 442 -9.70 -32.63 8.73
CA MET A 442 -10.81 -31.93 8.07
C MET A 442 -10.71 -30.40 8.22
N GLY A 443 -10.19 -29.90 9.35
CA GLY A 443 -9.87 -28.49 9.55
C GLY A 443 -8.84 -27.95 8.55
N VAL A 444 -7.75 -28.69 8.33
CA VAL A 444 -6.71 -28.32 7.35
C VAL A 444 -7.25 -28.31 5.91
N LEU A 445 -7.98 -29.35 5.52
CA LEU A 445 -8.61 -29.44 4.19
C LEU A 445 -9.62 -28.31 3.97
N SER A 446 -10.38 -27.97 5.01
CA SER A 446 -11.35 -26.88 4.95
C SER A 446 -10.68 -25.52 4.82
N ALA A 447 -9.53 -25.30 5.46
CA ALA A 447 -8.75 -24.08 5.27
C ALA A 447 -8.32 -23.92 3.80
N LEU A 448 -7.89 -25.00 3.14
CA LEU A 448 -7.52 -24.98 1.72
C LEU A 448 -8.71 -24.64 0.80
N ILE A 449 -9.89 -25.18 1.09
CA ILE A 449 -11.11 -24.95 0.29
C ILE A 449 -11.64 -23.52 0.47
N VAL A 450 -11.55 -22.98 1.69
CA VAL A 450 -12.10 -21.65 2.03
C VAL A 450 -11.12 -20.52 1.68
N GLY A 451 -9.84 -20.83 1.45
CA GLY A 451 -8.79 -19.89 1.05
C GLY A 451 -9.18 -18.89 -0.07
N PRO A 452 -9.85 -19.30 -1.16
CA PRO A 452 -10.25 -18.39 -2.25
C PRO A 452 -11.22 -17.30 -1.81
N CYS A 453 -12.10 -17.59 -0.84
CA CYS A 453 -13.07 -16.62 -0.34
C CYS A 453 -12.46 -15.61 0.64
N VAL A 454 -11.36 -15.98 1.27
CA VAL A 454 -10.66 -15.15 2.27
C VAL A 454 -9.41 -14.51 1.66
N ALA A 455 -9.13 -14.76 0.37
CA ALA A 455 -7.93 -14.31 -0.32
C ALA A 455 -7.75 -12.79 -0.31
N ALA A 456 -8.83 -12.01 -0.51
CA ALA A 456 -8.74 -10.55 -0.51
C ALA A 456 -8.46 -9.96 0.89
N PRO A 457 -9.18 -10.33 1.96
CA PRO A 457 -8.82 -9.95 3.33
C PRO A 457 -7.42 -10.41 3.75
N LEU A 458 -7.02 -11.63 3.36
CA LEU A 458 -5.68 -12.15 3.62
C LEU A 458 -4.62 -11.35 2.88
N ALA A 459 -4.81 -11.02 1.61
CA ALA A 459 -3.87 -10.21 0.84
C ALA A 459 -3.68 -8.82 1.47
N ALA A 460 -4.76 -8.17 1.88
CA ALA A 460 -4.68 -6.89 2.60
C ALA A 460 -3.88 -7.02 3.91
N ALA A 461 -4.16 -8.06 4.71
CA ALA A 461 -3.38 -8.33 5.92
C ALA A 461 -1.90 -8.61 5.61
N LEU A 462 -1.60 -9.37 4.55
CA LEU A 462 -0.24 -9.72 4.16
C LEU A 462 0.58 -8.51 3.67
N ILE A 463 -0.04 -7.59 2.93
CA ILE A 463 0.61 -6.33 2.50
C ILE A 463 1.04 -5.54 3.72
N VAL A 464 0.14 -5.39 4.69
CA VAL A 464 0.40 -4.64 5.93
C VAL A 464 1.48 -5.33 6.78
N ILE A 465 1.47 -6.66 6.85
CA ILE A 465 2.50 -7.45 7.54
C ILE A 465 3.86 -7.28 6.85
N GLY A 466 3.90 -7.32 5.51
CA GLY A 466 5.10 -7.10 4.72
C GLY A 466 5.73 -5.72 4.95
N GLN A 467 4.91 -4.69 5.12
CA GLN A 467 5.38 -3.33 5.46
C GLN A 467 5.84 -3.20 6.92
N SER A 468 5.22 -3.94 7.85
CA SER A 468 5.49 -3.82 9.29
C SER A 468 6.84 -4.40 9.73
N GLY A 469 7.45 -5.29 8.95
CA GLY A 469 8.75 -5.90 9.23
C GLY A 469 8.78 -6.88 10.43
N ASP A 470 7.66 -7.07 11.15
CA ASP A 470 7.55 -7.98 12.30
C ASP A 470 6.63 -9.18 11.96
N PRO A 471 7.18 -10.31 11.49
CA PRO A 471 6.39 -11.48 11.09
C PRO A 471 5.66 -12.13 12.26
N LEU A 472 6.11 -11.95 13.50
CA LEU A 472 5.49 -12.56 14.67
C LEU A 472 4.18 -11.85 15.02
N ARG A 473 4.15 -10.52 15.01
CA ARG A 473 2.93 -9.73 15.22
C ARG A 473 1.92 -9.94 14.11
N GLY A 474 2.38 -10.00 12.86
CA GLY A 474 1.54 -10.32 11.71
C GLY A 474 0.92 -11.71 11.79
N GLY A 475 1.73 -12.72 12.13
CA GLY A 475 1.24 -14.08 12.33
C GLY A 475 0.22 -14.19 13.45
N LEU A 476 0.43 -13.49 14.57
CA LEU A 476 -0.52 -13.46 15.68
C LEU A 476 -1.85 -12.78 15.29
N ALA A 477 -1.79 -11.69 14.51
CA ALA A 477 -2.98 -11.03 13.99
C ALA A 477 -3.81 -11.96 13.06
N LEU A 478 -3.15 -12.69 12.16
CA LEU A 478 -3.79 -13.68 11.29
C LEU A 478 -4.41 -14.84 12.08
N PHE A 479 -3.71 -15.31 13.13
CA PHE A 479 -4.22 -16.36 14.01
C PHE A 479 -5.49 -15.92 14.72
N VAL A 480 -5.48 -14.71 15.30
CA VAL A 480 -6.64 -14.13 16.01
C VAL A 480 -7.81 -13.87 15.06
N MET A 481 -7.56 -13.42 13.83
CA MET A 481 -8.59 -13.27 12.80
C MET A 481 -9.24 -14.62 12.47
N SER A 482 -8.45 -15.69 12.30
CA SER A 482 -8.99 -17.02 12.03
C SER A 482 -9.77 -17.58 13.22
N LEU A 483 -9.38 -17.26 14.46
CA LEU A 483 -10.17 -17.58 15.65
C LEU A 483 -11.51 -16.82 15.67
N GLY A 484 -11.52 -15.54 15.26
CA GLY A 484 -12.73 -14.74 15.12
C GLY A 484 -13.73 -15.37 14.14
N MET A 485 -13.22 -15.86 13.01
CA MET A 485 -14.03 -16.58 12.01
C MET A 485 -14.59 -17.91 12.53
N GLY A 486 -13.82 -18.61 13.38
CA GLY A 486 -14.25 -19.86 14.03
C GLY A 486 -15.18 -19.67 15.24
N ALA A 487 -15.29 -18.45 15.79
CA ALA A 487 -16.06 -18.19 17.00
C ALA A 487 -17.56 -18.52 16.84
N PRO A 488 -18.25 -18.18 15.73
CA PRO A 488 -19.62 -18.63 15.52
C PRO A 488 -19.74 -20.15 15.47
N LEU A 489 -18.78 -20.85 14.85
CA LEU A 489 -18.77 -22.32 14.80
C LEU A 489 -18.61 -22.94 16.19
N LEU A 490 -17.80 -22.34 17.06
CA LEU A 490 -17.66 -22.77 18.47
C LEU A 490 -18.96 -22.58 19.24
N VAL A 491 -19.65 -21.45 19.03
CA VAL A 491 -20.96 -21.18 19.65
C VAL A 491 -22.01 -22.17 19.15
N PHE A 492 -22.03 -22.46 17.84
CA PHE A 492 -22.92 -23.49 17.26
C PHE A 492 -22.58 -24.89 17.77
N GLY A 493 -21.30 -25.24 17.92
CA GLY A 493 -20.86 -26.51 18.48
C GLY A 493 -21.21 -26.66 19.97
N ALA A 494 -21.13 -25.58 20.75
CA ALA A 494 -21.50 -25.56 22.17
C ALA A 494 -23.03 -25.64 22.39
N SER A 495 -23.81 -25.11 21.44
CA SER A 495 -25.28 -25.09 21.47
C SER A 495 -25.95 -26.25 20.71
N ALA A 496 -25.14 -27.10 20.06
CA ALA A 496 -25.59 -28.28 19.33
C ALA A 496 -26.26 -29.28 20.30
N GLY A 497 -27.60 -29.28 20.28
CA GLY A 497 -28.45 -30.12 21.13
C GLY A 497 -29.64 -29.40 21.74
N HIS A 498 -29.53 -28.08 22.00
CA HIS A 498 -30.61 -27.31 22.64
C HIS A 498 -31.24 -26.24 21.71
N LEU A 499 -30.49 -25.71 20.75
CA LEU A 499 -30.95 -24.57 19.91
C LEU A 499 -31.24 -24.95 18.45
N LEU A 500 -30.72 -26.08 17.97
CA LEU A 500 -30.84 -26.47 16.57
C LEU A 500 -32.07 -27.36 16.33
N PRO A 501 -33.06 -26.94 15.53
CA PRO A 501 -34.16 -27.79 15.13
C PRO A 501 -33.64 -28.98 14.31
N ARG A 502 -34.32 -30.14 14.40
CA ARG A 502 -33.98 -31.32 13.59
C ARG A 502 -33.92 -30.92 12.12
N ALA A 503 -32.92 -31.41 11.39
CA ALA A 503 -32.80 -31.21 9.95
C ALA A 503 -34.11 -31.64 9.26
N GLY A 504 -34.81 -30.68 8.67
CA GLY A 504 -36.13 -30.87 8.03
C GLY A 504 -36.28 -29.98 6.79
N ALA A 505 -37.51 -29.74 6.34
CA ALA A 505 -37.81 -28.98 5.11
C ALA A 505 -37.25 -27.54 5.06
N TRP A 506 -36.92 -26.94 6.21
CA TRP A 506 -36.25 -25.64 6.25
C TRP A 506 -34.79 -25.71 5.75
N MET A 507 -34.11 -26.84 5.97
CA MET A 507 -32.72 -27.02 5.55
C MET A 507 -32.59 -27.17 4.03
N THR A 508 -33.59 -27.73 3.34
CA THR A 508 -33.60 -27.81 1.87
C THR A 508 -33.76 -26.42 1.24
N THR A 509 -34.62 -25.57 1.81
CA THR A 509 -34.78 -24.18 1.35
C THR A 509 -33.50 -23.37 1.54
N ILE A 510 -32.81 -23.55 2.67
CA ILE A 510 -31.53 -22.90 2.95
C ILE A 510 -30.43 -23.38 2.01
N ARG A 511 -30.31 -24.69 1.78
CA ARG A 511 -29.32 -25.24 0.83
C ARG A 511 -29.53 -24.68 -0.57
N GLY A 512 -30.78 -24.58 -1.02
CA GLY A 512 -31.12 -23.95 -2.30
C GLY A 512 -30.73 -22.47 -2.36
N ALA A 513 -31.04 -21.69 -1.32
CA ALA A 513 -30.67 -20.27 -1.24
C ALA A 513 -29.14 -20.06 -1.26
N PHE A 514 -28.38 -20.84 -0.50
CA PHE A 514 -26.91 -20.77 -0.49
C PHE A 514 -26.29 -21.27 -1.80
N GLY A 515 -26.89 -22.26 -2.47
CA GLY A 515 -26.47 -22.72 -3.80
C GLY A 515 -26.56 -21.61 -4.84
N VAL A 516 -27.66 -20.85 -4.85
CA VAL A 516 -27.82 -19.67 -5.73
C VAL A 516 -26.78 -18.60 -5.40
N LEU A 517 -26.55 -18.32 -4.12
CA LEU A 517 -25.55 -17.35 -3.68
C LEU A 517 -24.12 -17.74 -4.10
N MET A 518 -23.76 -19.03 -4.00
CA MET A 518 -22.47 -19.56 -4.46
C MET A 518 -22.30 -19.42 -5.97
N LEU A 519 -23.36 -19.68 -6.77
CA LEU A 519 -23.32 -19.42 -8.21
C LEU A 519 -23.16 -17.92 -8.52
N GLY A 520 -23.80 -17.04 -7.74
CA GLY A 520 -23.61 -15.59 -7.88
C GLY A 520 -22.15 -15.18 -7.69
N ILE A 521 -21.47 -15.74 -6.69
CA ILE A 521 -20.04 -15.49 -6.46
C ILE A 521 -19.18 -16.10 -7.57
N ALA A 522 -19.51 -17.30 -8.05
CA ALA A 522 -18.81 -17.92 -9.16
C ALA A 522 -18.87 -17.04 -10.43
N ILE A 523 -20.05 -16.50 -10.74
CA ILE A 523 -20.26 -15.57 -11.86
C ILE A 523 -19.50 -14.26 -11.64
N TRP A 524 -19.56 -13.71 -10.42
CA TRP A 524 -18.81 -12.50 -10.06
C TRP A 524 -17.29 -12.68 -10.15
N MET A 525 -16.77 -13.88 -9.88
CA MET A 525 -15.35 -14.16 -10.06
C MET A 525 -14.99 -14.33 -11.54
N LEU A 526 -15.88 -14.97 -12.31
CA LEU A 526 -15.72 -15.18 -13.74
C LEU A 526 -15.83 -13.86 -14.54
N SER A 527 -16.56 -12.86 -14.01
CA SER A 527 -16.68 -11.53 -14.63
C SER A 527 -15.37 -10.76 -14.71
N ARG A 528 -14.31 -11.22 -14.04
CA ARG A 528 -12.96 -10.65 -14.16
C ARG A 528 -12.28 -11.05 -15.47
N ILE A 529 -12.73 -12.12 -16.12
CA ILE A 529 -12.14 -12.67 -17.35
C ILE A 529 -13.11 -12.58 -18.53
N LEU A 530 -14.42 -12.65 -18.28
CA LEU A 530 -15.40 -12.58 -19.34
C LEU A 530 -15.79 -11.14 -19.68
N PRO A 531 -16.08 -10.87 -20.96
CA PRO A 531 -16.64 -9.59 -21.37
C PRO A 531 -17.98 -9.31 -20.68
N ASP A 532 -18.24 -8.03 -20.40
CA ASP A 532 -19.40 -7.55 -19.62
C ASP A 532 -20.74 -8.12 -20.11
N GLN A 533 -20.88 -8.28 -21.43
CA GLN A 533 -22.07 -8.85 -22.08
C GLN A 533 -22.37 -10.28 -21.61
N VAL A 534 -21.35 -11.16 -21.59
CA VAL A 534 -21.54 -12.57 -21.20
C VAL A 534 -21.83 -12.67 -19.70
N THR A 535 -21.16 -11.85 -18.90
CA THR A 535 -21.43 -11.70 -17.46
C THR A 535 -22.89 -11.32 -17.21
N MET A 536 -23.44 -10.39 -17.99
CA MET A 536 -24.83 -9.96 -17.85
C MET A 536 -25.82 -11.08 -18.21
N PHE A 537 -25.54 -11.89 -19.23
CA PHE A 537 -26.33 -13.08 -19.55
C PHE A 537 -26.26 -14.15 -18.45
N LEU A 538 -25.09 -14.38 -17.85
CA LEU A 538 -24.91 -15.31 -16.73
C LEU A 538 -25.74 -14.87 -15.50
N TRP A 539 -25.69 -13.57 -15.16
CA TRP A 539 -26.51 -12.99 -14.08
C TRP A 539 -28.01 -13.09 -14.39
N ALA A 540 -28.43 -12.80 -15.63
CA ALA A 540 -29.81 -12.95 -16.04
C ALA A 540 -30.28 -14.40 -15.91
N GLY A 541 -29.47 -15.37 -16.35
CA GLY A 541 -29.75 -16.79 -16.22
C GLY A 541 -29.90 -17.23 -14.76
N LEU A 542 -29.02 -16.75 -13.87
CA LEU A 542 -29.09 -17.04 -12.44
C LEU A 542 -30.40 -16.51 -11.81
N VAL A 543 -30.74 -15.25 -12.08
CA VAL A 543 -31.95 -14.61 -11.52
C VAL A 543 -33.21 -15.29 -12.08
N LEU A 544 -33.25 -15.60 -13.38
CA LEU A 544 -34.37 -16.32 -13.99
C LEU A 544 -34.55 -17.72 -13.38
N MET A 545 -33.47 -18.50 -13.27
CA MET A 545 -33.51 -19.82 -12.64
C MET A 545 -33.95 -19.74 -11.17
N SER A 546 -33.50 -18.72 -10.44
CA SER A 546 -33.92 -18.48 -9.05
C SER A 546 -35.41 -18.15 -8.96
N GLY A 547 -35.91 -17.29 -9.84
CA GLY A 547 -37.34 -16.93 -9.91
C GLY A 547 -38.24 -18.12 -10.27
N ILE A 548 -37.78 -19.00 -11.16
CA ILE A 548 -38.46 -20.26 -11.48
C ILE A 548 -38.49 -21.19 -10.28
N PHE A 549 -37.37 -21.34 -9.55
CA PHE A 549 -37.27 -22.20 -8.36
C PHE A 549 -38.15 -21.72 -7.19
N LEU A 550 -38.39 -20.40 -7.09
CA LEU A 550 -39.35 -19.78 -6.16
C LEU A 550 -40.83 -20.03 -6.53
N GLY A 551 -41.10 -20.70 -7.66
CA GLY A 551 -42.45 -21.07 -8.08
C GLY A 551 -43.19 -19.99 -8.87
N ALA A 552 -42.48 -19.10 -9.58
CA ALA A 552 -43.10 -18.06 -10.42
C ALA A 552 -44.19 -18.62 -11.37
N PHE A 553 -43.94 -19.80 -11.96
CA PHE A 553 -44.86 -20.48 -12.88
C PHE A 553 -45.67 -21.61 -12.22
N ALA A 554 -45.50 -21.87 -10.92
CA ALA A 554 -46.25 -22.91 -10.23
C ALA A 554 -47.69 -22.45 -9.94
N PRO A 555 -48.72 -23.29 -10.18
CA PRO A 555 -50.09 -22.99 -9.79
C PRO A 555 -50.21 -22.93 -8.27
N LEU A 556 -50.98 -21.95 -7.73
CA LEU A 556 -51.22 -21.89 -6.29
C LEU A 556 -52.20 -23.01 -5.88
N PRO A 557 -51.87 -23.81 -4.85
CA PRO A 557 -52.86 -24.65 -4.18
C PRO A 557 -54.00 -23.79 -3.61
N GLN A 558 -55.23 -24.33 -3.59
CA GLN A 558 -56.41 -23.59 -3.09
C GLN A 558 -56.32 -23.23 -1.59
N ASP A 559 -55.49 -23.96 -0.81
CA ASP A 559 -55.18 -23.71 0.60
C ASP A 559 -53.78 -23.08 0.81
N ALA A 560 -53.34 -22.21 -0.10
CA ALA A 560 -51.99 -21.65 -0.03
C ALA A 560 -51.80 -20.66 1.13
N ASP A 561 -50.89 -21.03 2.04
CA ASP A 561 -50.41 -20.21 3.14
C ASP A 561 -49.70 -18.92 2.65
N THR A 562 -49.72 -17.84 3.44
CA THR A 562 -49.22 -16.50 3.07
C THR A 562 -47.78 -16.51 2.56
N ARG A 563 -46.95 -17.43 3.08
CA ARG A 563 -45.55 -17.63 2.65
C ARG A 563 -45.42 -18.04 1.18
N HIS A 564 -46.31 -18.90 0.69
CA HIS A 564 -46.29 -19.36 -0.71
C HIS A 564 -46.74 -18.24 -1.67
N LYS A 565 -47.68 -17.40 -1.23
CA LYS A 565 -48.11 -16.20 -1.97
C LYS A 565 -46.98 -15.18 -2.10
N LEU A 566 -46.24 -14.92 -1.02
CA LEU A 566 -45.07 -14.03 -1.02
C LEU A 566 -43.91 -14.59 -1.85
N ALA A 567 -43.61 -15.88 -1.73
CA ALA A 567 -42.56 -16.54 -2.53
C ALA A 567 -42.85 -16.43 -4.04
N LYS A 568 -44.11 -16.62 -4.46
CA LYS A 568 -44.50 -16.43 -5.86
C LYS A 568 -44.37 -14.98 -6.32
N GLY A 569 -44.80 -14.02 -5.49
CA GLY A 569 -44.63 -12.59 -5.80
C GLY A 569 -43.16 -12.22 -6.01
N GLY A 570 -42.27 -12.69 -5.12
CA GLY A 570 -40.83 -12.54 -5.26
C GLY A 570 -40.26 -13.23 -6.50
N GLY A 571 -40.74 -14.44 -6.82
CA GLY A 571 -40.34 -15.19 -8.01
C GLY A 571 -40.72 -14.48 -9.31
N ILE A 572 -41.93 -13.92 -9.40
CA ILE A 572 -42.38 -13.15 -10.57
C ILE A 572 -41.54 -11.87 -10.72
N MET A 573 -41.28 -11.15 -9.63
CA MET A 573 -40.45 -9.95 -9.66
C MET A 573 -39.00 -10.27 -10.09
N ALA A 574 -38.45 -11.38 -9.62
CA ALA A 574 -37.14 -11.87 -10.07
C ALA A 574 -37.15 -12.21 -11.56
N VAL A 575 -38.18 -12.87 -12.08
CA VAL A 575 -38.29 -13.18 -13.52
C VAL A 575 -38.37 -11.89 -14.35
N VAL A 576 -39.17 -10.91 -13.93
CA VAL A 576 -39.26 -9.60 -14.60
C VAL A 576 -37.90 -8.90 -14.60
N TYR A 577 -37.18 -8.92 -13.47
CA TYR A 577 -35.82 -8.37 -13.39
C TYR A 577 -34.83 -9.12 -14.29
N GLY A 578 -34.90 -10.46 -14.34
CA GLY A 578 -34.10 -11.28 -15.23
C GLY A 578 -34.32 -10.95 -16.71
N VAL A 579 -35.57 -10.71 -17.12
CA VAL A 579 -35.90 -10.26 -18.48
C VAL A 579 -35.34 -8.86 -18.75
N LEU A 580 -35.43 -7.94 -17.79
CA LEU A 580 -34.82 -6.60 -17.90
C LEU A 580 -33.30 -6.67 -18.07
N LEU A 581 -32.62 -7.59 -17.38
CA LEU A 581 -31.19 -7.83 -17.56
C LEU A 581 -30.87 -8.34 -18.97
N VAL A 582 -31.68 -9.26 -19.53
CA VAL A 582 -31.50 -9.74 -20.92
C VAL A 582 -31.68 -8.60 -21.93
N ILE A 583 -32.70 -7.75 -21.75
CA ILE A 583 -32.94 -6.59 -22.61
C ILE A 583 -31.77 -5.60 -22.49
N GLY A 584 -31.34 -5.30 -21.26
CA GLY A 584 -30.18 -4.44 -21.00
C GLY A 584 -28.92 -4.94 -21.70
N ALA A 585 -28.62 -6.23 -21.57
CA ALA A 585 -27.48 -6.87 -22.24
C ALA A 585 -27.57 -6.77 -23.77
N ALA A 586 -28.76 -7.00 -24.33
CA ALA A 586 -29.01 -6.89 -25.77
C ALA A 586 -28.88 -5.44 -26.28
N THR A 587 -29.14 -4.44 -25.43
CA THR A 587 -28.98 -3.01 -25.74
C THR A 587 -27.59 -2.46 -25.43
N GLY A 588 -26.62 -3.30 -25.04
CA GLY A 588 -25.25 -2.88 -24.75
C GLY A 588 -25.00 -2.34 -23.34
N GLY A 589 -25.92 -2.58 -22.39
CA GLY A 589 -25.70 -2.30 -20.99
C GLY A 589 -24.57 -3.16 -20.42
N THR A 590 -23.74 -2.57 -19.57
CA THR A 590 -22.57 -3.23 -18.94
C THR A 590 -22.72 -3.40 -17.44
N ASP A 591 -23.78 -2.87 -16.83
CA ASP A 591 -23.99 -2.88 -15.39
C ASP A 591 -25.25 -3.68 -15.00
N PRO A 592 -25.10 -4.80 -14.27
CA PRO A 592 -26.23 -5.59 -13.77
C PRO A 592 -27.16 -4.82 -12.83
N LEU A 593 -26.70 -3.77 -12.14
CA LEU A 593 -27.51 -2.95 -11.22
C LEU A 593 -28.26 -1.82 -11.95
N ARG A 594 -27.81 -1.47 -13.16
CA ARG A 594 -28.42 -0.43 -14.01
C ARG A 594 -28.60 -0.94 -15.45
N PRO A 595 -29.46 -1.96 -15.67
CA PRO A 595 -29.55 -2.61 -16.97
C PRO A 595 -29.95 -1.69 -18.13
N LEU A 596 -30.65 -0.58 -17.84
CA LEU A 596 -31.22 0.32 -18.84
C LEU A 596 -30.35 1.56 -19.13
N SER A 597 -29.19 1.74 -18.46
CA SER A 597 -28.35 2.94 -18.62
C SER A 597 -27.74 3.09 -20.03
N GLY A 598 -27.58 1.98 -20.76
CA GLY A 598 -27.14 1.98 -22.16
C GLY A 598 -28.27 2.12 -23.18
N SER A 599 -29.54 2.16 -22.73
CA SER A 599 -30.68 2.20 -23.65
C SER A 599 -30.97 3.64 -24.08
N SER A 600 -31.00 3.87 -25.40
CA SER A 600 -31.47 5.11 -26.04
C SER A 600 -32.96 5.43 -25.78
N LEU A 601 -33.63 4.61 -24.97
CA LEU A 601 -35.03 4.74 -24.56
C LEU A 601 -35.20 5.69 -23.37
N ALA A 602 -34.13 5.97 -22.60
CA ALA A 602 -34.12 7.04 -21.61
C ALA A 602 -33.86 8.37 -22.34
N GLY A 603 -34.95 9.01 -22.79
CA GLY A 603 -34.93 10.25 -23.57
C GLY A 603 -34.02 11.32 -22.98
N GLY A 604 -32.89 11.52 -23.64
CA GLY A 604 -31.93 12.57 -23.37
C GLY A 604 -30.72 12.33 -24.26
N SER A 605 -30.65 13.06 -25.38
CA SER A 605 -29.40 13.19 -26.14
C SER A 605 -28.37 13.84 -25.24
N ALA A 606 -27.70 13.05 -24.41
CA ALA A 606 -26.48 13.46 -23.75
C ALA A 606 -25.46 13.60 -24.87
N THR A 607 -25.08 14.85 -25.13
CA THR A 607 -23.89 15.18 -25.89
C THR A 607 -22.77 14.29 -25.39
N GLN A 608 -22.22 13.49 -26.29
CA GLN A 608 -21.11 12.58 -26.02
C GLN A 608 -19.94 13.45 -25.57
N GLN A 609 -19.80 13.64 -24.25
CA GLN A 609 -18.63 14.26 -23.65
C GLN A 609 -17.48 13.29 -23.89
N GLU A 610 -16.53 13.69 -24.74
CA GLU A 610 -15.32 12.93 -25.01
C GLU A 610 -14.62 12.63 -23.67
N GLY A 611 -14.54 11.33 -23.34
CA GLY A 611 -13.76 10.88 -22.20
C GLY A 611 -12.27 11.22 -22.38
N LEU A 612 -11.52 11.19 -21.30
CA LEU A 612 -10.06 11.37 -21.32
C LEU A 612 -9.42 10.39 -22.32
N VAL A 613 -8.62 10.90 -23.26
CA VAL A 613 -7.89 10.08 -24.22
C VAL A 613 -6.54 9.71 -23.63
N PHE A 614 -6.42 8.47 -23.18
CA PHE A 614 -5.17 7.92 -22.67
C PHE A 614 -4.27 7.38 -23.79
N ARG A 615 -2.98 7.69 -23.73
CA ARG A 615 -1.97 7.07 -24.61
C ARG A 615 -1.38 5.85 -23.90
N PRO A 616 -1.43 4.66 -24.52
CA PRO A 616 -0.88 3.46 -23.90
C PRO A 616 0.65 3.52 -23.89
N ILE A 617 1.24 3.15 -22.76
CA ILE A 617 2.69 2.92 -22.60
C ILE A 617 2.92 1.55 -21.97
N LYS A 618 4.10 0.97 -22.20
CA LYS A 618 4.44 -0.36 -21.65
C LYS A 618 5.74 -0.35 -20.86
N SER A 619 6.79 0.31 -21.38
CA SER A 619 8.11 0.29 -20.75
C SER A 619 8.50 1.63 -20.09
N VAL A 620 9.51 1.58 -19.21
CA VAL A 620 10.13 2.79 -18.64
C VAL A 620 10.73 3.67 -19.73
N ALA A 621 11.25 3.07 -20.81
CA ALA A 621 11.79 3.81 -21.95
C ALA A 621 10.69 4.57 -22.71
N ASP A 622 9.51 3.97 -22.86
CA ASP A 622 8.33 4.62 -23.45
C ASP A 622 7.87 5.80 -22.60
N LEU A 623 7.78 5.59 -21.28
CA LEU A 623 7.44 6.65 -20.34
C LEU A 623 8.40 7.83 -20.46
N GLN A 624 9.71 7.58 -20.38
CA GLN A 624 10.71 8.64 -20.45
C GLN A 624 10.71 9.37 -21.79
N ARG A 625 10.32 8.70 -22.88
CA ARG A 625 10.15 9.34 -24.20
C ARG A 625 8.96 10.29 -24.18
N GLU A 626 7.81 9.85 -23.70
CA GLU A 626 6.59 10.66 -23.66
C GLU A 626 6.70 11.82 -22.67
N VAL A 627 7.28 11.60 -21.48
CA VAL A 627 7.50 12.66 -20.47
C VAL A 627 8.43 13.74 -21.01
N ARG A 628 9.51 13.37 -21.72
CA ARG A 628 10.40 14.35 -22.36
C ARG A 628 9.70 15.13 -23.47
N ALA A 629 8.87 14.46 -24.27
CA ALA A 629 8.08 15.11 -25.31
C ALA A 629 7.07 16.11 -24.72
N ALA A 630 6.38 15.73 -23.64
CA ALA A 630 5.43 16.58 -22.93
C ALA A 630 6.13 17.79 -22.27
N SER A 631 7.25 17.57 -21.60
CA SER A 631 8.06 18.64 -20.99
C SER A 631 8.60 19.62 -22.04
N ALA A 632 9.07 19.14 -23.20
CA ALA A 632 9.50 19.99 -24.31
C ALA A 632 8.34 20.85 -24.88
N ALA A 633 7.10 20.36 -24.79
CA ALA A 633 5.89 21.10 -25.16
C ALA A 633 5.35 21.99 -24.02
N GLY A 634 6.00 22.04 -22.85
CA GLY A 634 5.55 22.80 -21.68
C GLY A 634 4.29 22.23 -21.00
N GLN A 635 4.00 20.95 -21.22
CA GLN A 635 2.84 20.25 -20.67
C GLN A 635 3.24 19.36 -19.49
N SER A 636 2.32 19.18 -18.55
CA SER A 636 2.48 18.20 -17.46
C SER A 636 2.14 16.78 -17.95
N THR A 637 2.55 15.73 -17.25
CA THR A 637 2.19 14.35 -17.60
C THR A 637 1.53 13.64 -16.43
N MET A 638 0.43 12.94 -16.68
CA MET A 638 -0.21 12.05 -15.72
C MET A 638 -0.04 10.62 -16.23
N LEU A 639 0.49 9.74 -15.40
CA LEU A 639 0.62 8.32 -15.67
C LEU A 639 -0.35 7.54 -14.79
N ASP A 640 -1.33 6.88 -15.41
CA ASP A 640 -2.26 5.97 -14.77
C ASP A 640 -1.78 4.52 -14.90
N PHE A 641 -1.60 3.83 -13.77
CA PHE A 641 -1.35 2.39 -13.73
C PHE A 641 -2.69 1.66 -13.69
N TYR A 642 -3.01 0.96 -14.78
CA TYR A 642 -4.30 0.30 -15.01
C TYR A 642 -4.17 -1.22 -15.07
N ALA A 643 -5.24 -1.92 -14.69
CA ALA A 643 -5.44 -3.32 -15.07
C ALA A 643 -6.92 -3.69 -15.21
N ASP A 644 -7.25 -4.62 -16.11
CA ASP A 644 -8.64 -5.09 -16.33
C ASP A 644 -9.26 -5.74 -15.09
N TRP A 645 -8.45 -6.39 -14.27
CA TRP A 645 -8.86 -7.05 -13.04
C TRP A 645 -9.02 -6.06 -11.86
N CYS A 646 -8.61 -4.80 -12.03
CA CYS A 646 -8.66 -3.77 -11.01
C CYS A 646 -10.03 -3.08 -10.94
N VAL A 647 -10.82 -3.45 -9.94
CA VAL A 647 -12.19 -2.92 -9.74
C VAL A 647 -12.18 -1.42 -9.46
N GLU A 648 -11.23 -0.95 -8.64
CA GLU A 648 -11.12 0.47 -8.29
C GLU A 648 -10.67 1.34 -9.48
N CYS A 649 -9.88 0.79 -10.41
CA CYS A 649 -9.50 1.45 -11.66
C CYS A 649 -10.74 1.72 -12.53
N LYS A 650 -11.53 0.66 -12.78
CA LYS A 650 -12.79 0.77 -13.54
C LYS A 650 -13.80 1.70 -12.89
N LYS A 651 -13.82 1.75 -11.55
CA LYS A 651 -14.65 2.68 -10.80
C LYS A 651 -14.20 4.13 -11.02
N MET A 652 -12.90 4.43 -10.89
CA MET A 652 -12.35 5.76 -11.18
C MET A 652 -12.58 6.19 -12.63
N GLU A 653 -12.42 5.30 -13.61
CA GLU A 653 -12.74 5.60 -15.00
C GLU A 653 -14.21 6.03 -15.14
N LYS A 654 -15.15 5.29 -14.56
CA LYS A 654 -16.60 5.58 -14.65
C LYS A 654 -17.05 6.80 -13.84
N THR A 655 -16.40 7.12 -12.72
CA THR A 655 -16.85 8.17 -11.80
C THR A 655 -15.96 9.42 -11.79
N THR A 656 -14.65 9.23 -11.64
CA THR A 656 -13.68 10.30 -11.38
C THR A 656 -13.24 10.97 -12.68
N PHE A 657 -12.90 10.20 -13.71
CA PHE A 657 -12.40 10.72 -14.99
C PHE A 657 -13.47 11.35 -15.89
N HIS A 658 -14.76 11.13 -15.61
CA HIS A 658 -15.87 11.78 -16.31
C HIS A 658 -16.30 13.11 -15.66
N ASN A 659 -15.72 13.49 -14.51
CA ASN A 659 -16.12 14.70 -13.82
C ASN A 659 -15.58 15.96 -14.51
N PRO A 660 -16.41 17.00 -14.76
CA PRO A 660 -15.97 18.22 -15.44
C PRO A 660 -14.84 18.97 -14.74
N ALA A 661 -14.75 18.92 -13.41
CA ALA A 661 -13.65 19.55 -12.67
C ALA A 661 -12.30 18.86 -12.93
N VAL A 662 -12.31 17.53 -13.07
CA VAL A 662 -11.12 16.73 -13.39
C VAL A 662 -10.71 16.95 -14.84
N LEU A 663 -11.67 16.97 -15.76
CA LEU A 663 -11.44 17.28 -17.18
C LEU A 663 -10.82 18.67 -17.37
N ALA A 664 -11.30 19.67 -16.62
CA ALA A 664 -10.74 21.02 -16.65
C ALA A 664 -9.32 21.07 -16.08
N ALA A 665 -9.06 20.39 -14.96
CA ALA A 665 -7.74 20.35 -14.33
C ALA A 665 -6.68 19.64 -15.20
N LEU A 666 -7.08 18.62 -15.96
CA LEU A 666 -6.19 17.87 -16.86
C LEU A 666 -6.06 18.48 -18.27
N GLY A 667 -6.65 19.66 -18.52
CA GLY A 667 -6.70 20.26 -19.86
C GLY A 667 -5.33 20.57 -20.49
N ASN A 668 -4.27 20.72 -19.68
CA ASN A 668 -2.89 20.90 -20.14
C ASN A 668 -1.94 19.79 -19.64
N THR A 669 -2.45 18.56 -19.63
CA THR A 669 -1.75 17.37 -19.16
C THR A 669 -1.79 16.27 -20.21
N VAL A 670 -0.64 15.69 -20.53
CA VAL A 670 -0.54 14.48 -21.35
C VAL A 670 -0.92 13.28 -20.48
N LEU A 671 -1.93 12.53 -20.91
CA LEU A 671 -2.45 11.38 -20.18
C LEU A 671 -1.85 10.09 -20.75
N LEU A 672 -1.07 9.41 -19.93
CA LEU A 672 -0.46 8.13 -20.24
C LEU A 672 -1.13 7.06 -19.40
N GLN A 673 -1.35 5.88 -19.98
CA GLN A 673 -1.85 4.72 -19.25
C GLN A 673 -0.91 3.55 -19.44
N ALA A 674 -0.42 2.99 -18.34
CA ALA A 674 0.35 1.75 -18.31
C ALA A 674 -0.59 0.59 -17.99
N ASP A 675 -0.88 -0.24 -19.00
CA ASP A 675 -1.67 -1.46 -18.81
C ASP A 675 -0.78 -2.60 -18.30
N VAL A 676 -0.91 -2.88 -17.00
CA VAL A 676 -0.19 -3.94 -16.28
C VAL A 676 -1.06 -5.19 -16.07
N THR A 677 -2.11 -5.38 -16.88
CA THR A 677 -3.02 -6.54 -16.78
C THR A 677 -2.28 -7.87 -16.91
N ALA A 678 -1.29 -7.94 -17.82
CA ALA A 678 -0.52 -9.15 -18.08
C ALA A 678 0.48 -9.49 -16.96
N ASN A 679 0.94 -8.47 -16.22
CA ASN A 679 1.98 -8.57 -15.18
C ASN A 679 3.24 -9.31 -15.69
N ASP A 680 3.68 -8.97 -16.90
CA ASP A 680 4.89 -9.53 -17.51
C ASP A 680 6.18 -8.94 -16.90
N GLU A 681 7.35 -9.34 -17.38
CA GLU A 681 8.63 -8.81 -16.86
C GLU A 681 8.77 -7.30 -17.03
N ILE A 682 8.20 -6.74 -18.09
CA ILE A 682 8.26 -5.30 -18.40
C ILE A 682 7.33 -4.54 -17.46
N ASP A 683 6.14 -5.07 -17.20
CA ASP A 683 5.19 -4.52 -16.23
C ASP A 683 5.78 -4.50 -14.81
N ARG A 684 6.40 -5.61 -14.40
CA ARG A 684 7.08 -5.69 -13.09
C ARG A 684 8.25 -4.73 -13.00
N ALA A 685 9.04 -4.58 -14.06
CA ALA A 685 10.13 -3.62 -14.10
C ALA A 685 9.62 -2.17 -13.99
N LEU A 686 8.51 -1.85 -14.67
CA LEU A 686 7.87 -0.54 -14.58
C LEU A 686 7.32 -0.28 -13.18
N LEU A 687 6.56 -1.21 -12.60
CA LEU A 687 6.02 -1.10 -11.24
C LEU A 687 7.13 -0.94 -10.19
N ASN A 688 8.20 -1.73 -10.29
CA ASN A 688 9.36 -1.67 -9.41
C ASN A 688 10.12 -0.35 -9.53
N HIS A 689 10.21 0.24 -10.73
CA HIS A 689 10.84 1.54 -10.93
C HIS A 689 10.18 2.64 -10.09
N PHE A 690 8.86 2.57 -9.92
CA PHE A 690 8.11 3.51 -9.09
C PHE A 690 7.97 3.07 -7.62
N GLY A 691 8.34 1.83 -7.28
CA GLY A 691 8.12 1.24 -5.97
C GLY A 691 6.64 1.00 -5.66
N ILE A 692 5.85 0.65 -6.69
CA ILE A 692 4.39 0.45 -6.59
C ILE A 692 4.09 -1.05 -6.73
N TYR A 693 3.22 -1.60 -5.87
CA TYR A 693 2.89 -3.03 -5.88
C TYR A 693 1.74 -3.39 -6.84
N GLY A 694 0.87 -2.44 -7.17
CA GLY A 694 -0.22 -2.66 -8.12
C GLY A 694 -1.12 -1.45 -8.37
N PRO A 695 -2.06 -1.58 -9.33
CA PRO A 695 -3.05 -0.57 -9.69
C PRO A 695 -4.26 -0.53 -8.72
N PRO A 696 -5.03 0.57 -8.66
CA PRO A 696 -4.81 1.84 -9.36
C PRO A 696 -3.75 2.64 -8.62
N THR A 697 -2.75 3.11 -9.35
CA THR A 697 -1.83 4.14 -8.86
C THR A 697 -1.65 5.17 -9.95
N ILE A 698 -1.60 6.45 -9.59
CA ILE A 698 -1.42 7.54 -10.53
C ILE A 698 -0.21 8.35 -10.10
N ALA A 699 0.74 8.51 -11.03
CA ALA A 699 1.93 9.33 -10.85
C ALA A 699 1.83 10.60 -11.71
N PHE A 700 2.30 11.72 -11.17
CA PHE A 700 2.30 13.01 -11.86
C PHE A 700 3.72 13.49 -12.12
N PHE A 701 3.94 14.06 -13.30
CA PHE A 701 5.18 14.72 -13.70
C PHE A 701 4.90 16.18 -13.99
N GLY A 702 5.72 17.06 -13.41
CA GLY A 702 5.66 18.49 -13.66
C GLY A 702 6.09 18.85 -15.08
N ARG A 703 6.03 20.14 -15.42
CA ARG A 703 6.50 20.65 -16.73
C ARG A 703 8.03 20.53 -16.89
N ASP A 704 8.73 20.43 -15.77
CA ASP A 704 10.16 20.11 -15.66
C ASP A 704 10.49 18.64 -15.97
N GLY A 705 9.49 17.79 -16.17
CA GLY A 705 9.68 16.36 -16.42
C GLY A 705 10.09 15.56 -15.18
N LEU A 706 10.08 16.18 -13.99
CA LEU A 706 10.36 15.50 -12.73
C LEU A 706 9.07 14.96 -12.10
N GLU A 707 9.17 13.79 -11.49
CA GLU A 707 8.05 13.17 -10.80
C GLU A 707 7.71 13.92 -9.50
N ARG A 708 6.44 14.31 -9.34
CA ARG A 708 5.89 14.92 -8.14
C ARG A 708 5.41 13.83 -7.16
N LYS A 709 6.35 13.15 -6.49
CA LYS A 709 6.06 11.99 -5.62
C LYS A 709 5.01 12.27 -4.54
N ASN A 710 4.96 13.49 -4.00
CA ASN A 710 4.02 13.88 -2.94
C ASN A 710 2.55 13.95 -3.42
N TYR A 711 2.32 13.95 -4.72
CA TYR A 711 0.98 13.99 -5.32
C TYR A 711 0.56 12.63 -5.91
N ARG A 712 1.32 11.57 -5.62
CA ARG A 712 1.00 10.22 -6.09
C ARG A 712 -0.29 9.73 -5.42
N VAL A 713 -1.24 9.28 -6.24
CA VAL A 713 -2.52 8.74 -5.77
C VAL A 713 -2.43 7.23 -5.78
N VAL A 714 -2.67 6.59 -4.63
CA VAL A 714 -2.72 5.13 -4.51
C VAL A 714 -4.13 4.73 -4.10
N GLY A 715 -4.76 3.84 -4.87
CA GLY A 715 -6.14 3.42 -4.65
C GLY A 715 -7.18 4.37 -5.25
N TYR A 716 -8.44 4.13 -4.90
CA TYR A 716 -9.56 4.95 -5.39
C TYR A 716 -9.56 6.33 -4.75
N MET A 717 -9.71 7.37 -5.56
CA MET A 717 -9.89 8.75 -5.11
C MET A 717 -11.14 9.37 -5.74
N GLY A 718 -11.93 10.08 -4.93
CA GLY A 718 -13.13 10.77 -5.40
C GLY A 718 -12.81 11.97 -6.30
N ALA A 719 -13.77 12.38 -7.12
CA ALA A 719 -13.53 13.41 -8.15
C ALA A 719 -13.07 14.77 -7.62
N ALA A 720 -13.61 15.24 -6.50
CA ALA A 720 -13.25 16.54 -5.93
C ALA A 720 -11.82 16.53 -5.35
N GLU A 721 -11.47 15.47 -4.60
CA GLU A 721 -10.12 15.28 -4.06
C GLU A 721 -9.10 15.11 -5.18
N PHE A 722 -9.44 14.30 -6.19
CA PHE A 722 -8.56 14.08 -7.34
C PHE A 722 -8.29 15.38 -8.12
N ALA A 723 -9.32 16.22 -8.34
CA ALA A 723 -9.13 17.52 -8.98
C ALA A 723 -8.19 18.44 -8.19
N ALA A 724 -8.25 18.43 -6.86
CA ALA A 724 -7.34 19.20 -6.02
C ALA A 724 -5.88 18.71 -6.14
N VAL A 725 -5.68 17.38 -6.12
CA VAL A 725 -4.36 16.77 -6.31
C VAL A 725 -3.79 17.10 -7.69
N VAL A 726 -4.56 16.94 -8.76
CA VAL A 726 -4.13 17.29 -10.12
C VAL A 726 -3.73 18.76 -10.21
N THR A 727 -4.51 19.66 -9.63
CA THR A 727 -4.21 21.10 -9.68
C THR A 727 -2.87 21.40 -9.00
N GLY A 728 -2.61 20.80 -7.83
CA GLY A 728 -1.32 20.96 -7.13
C GLY A 728 -0.13 20.29 -7.83
N ALA A 729 -0.35 19.17 -8.53
CA ALA A 729 0.71 18.46 -9.24
C ALA A 729 1.09 19.13 -10.58
N THR A 730 0.17 19.88 -11.19
CA THR A 730 0.32 20.48 -12.53
C THR A 730 0.69 21.96 -12.52
N THR A 731 0.61 22.62 -11.36
CA THR A 731 1.16 23.96 -11.15
C THR A 731 2.71 23.95 -11.17
N PRO A 732 3.34 24.97 -11.76
CA PRO A 732 4.80 25.04 -11.96
C PRO A 732 5.59 25.00 -10.65
#